data_AF-A0A0Q4EWM1-F1
#
_entry.id   AF-A0A0Q4EWM1-F1
#
_cell.length_a   1.000
_cell.length_b   1.000
_cell.length_c   1.000
_cell.angle_alpha   90.00
_cell.angle_beta   90.00
_cell.angle_gamma   90.00
#
_symmetry.space_group_name_H-M   'P 1'
#
loop_
_entity.id
_entity.type
_entity.pdbx_description
1 polymer ?
#
loop_
_entity_poly.entity_id
_entity_poly.type
_entity_poly.pdbx_seq_one_letter_code
_entity_poly.pdbx_strand_id
1 'polypeptide(L)'
;MIQDLADSILDTLVHRIGKDAQAARPHDWLAATILTVRNDIVERWMGSTKAAHAAGAKRVYYLSLEFLIGRLLRDAVTNLQRNDEVTQALKLHGVDLAELEEIEPDAALGNGGLGRLAACFMESMASLALPAYGYGIRYVNGMFRQRIDDGWQVEMPENWLAHGNPWEFERRESAYFVGFGGEVTAADNGQVHWSPSEAVEATAVDTPVVGWRGKHVNTLRLWTARAFDPIKLDRFNAGDFSGALADQTRAETLTRVLYPNDSTAAGQELRLRQEYFFSSASIQDIVRRHIQYFGDIRTLPDKAAIQLNDTHPAVSVAELMRLLIDHHEFAFDEAWKITRATFGYTNHTLLPEALESWPLPLFERLLPRHMQIVYAINAKLLREARGAEGIDDRAISAISLIDEGGERRVRMANLAFAGSHSVNGVAALHTQLMKKTVFADLHKLYPTRINNKTNGITPRRWLQQCNPGLTALIRDAIGDGFLDDAEKLVDLDVFADDSGFRERFSSVKRSNKVALANHIKETMGLRIDPDAMFDVQIKRIHEYKRQLLNIIETVALYDQIRSHPEHDWTPRVKLFAGKAASSYHNAKLVIKLANDVARRINADPSVGGLLKVAFLPNYNVSLAEKIIPAADLSEQISTAGLEASGTGNMKFAMNGALTIGTLDGANIEIKDRVGDDNIFIFGMTADEVEAKRANGYDPRSVIDGSNELRQAVSAIASGVFSPDDKTRYAGLMGGLYDGDWFMLAADFDSYATAQRAVDTRWNDRDAWVASTVRNVARVGWFSSDRTIREYAREIWTVM
;
A
#
# COMPACT_ATOMS: atom_id res chain seq x y z
N MET A 1 7.92 -6.74 38.76
CA MET A 1 7.47 -6.35 37.41
C MET A 1 8.33 -6.98 36.32
N ILE A 2 9.63 -6.65 36.19
CA ILE A 2 10.50 -7.27 35.16
C ILE A 2 10.66 -8.78 35.36
N GLN A 3 10.94 -9.22 36.60
CA GLN A 3 11.02 -10.65 36.91
C GLN A 3 9.70 -11.37 36.60
N ASP A 4 8.56 -10.81 37.01
CA ASP A 4 7.24 -11.40 36.75
C ASP A 4 6.97 -11.56 35.25
N LEU A 5 7.39 -10.60 34.42
CA LEU A 5 7.28 -10.69 32.96
C LEU A 5 8.21 -11.77 32.41
N ALA A 6 9.45 -11.84 32.89
CA ALA A 6 10.41 -12.87 32.48
C ALA A 6 9.91 -14.28 32.84
N ASP A 7 9.34 -14.44 34.04
CA ASP A 7 8.74 -15.69 34.50
C ASP A 7 7.48 -16.03 33.68
N SER A 8 6.68 -15.04 33.28
CA SER A 8 5.50 -15.23 32.42
C SER A 8 5.87 -15.65 30.99
N ILE A 9 6.96 -15.12 30.43
CA ILE A 9 7.48 -15.54 29.12
C ILE A 9 7.97 -16.99 29.21
N LEU A 10 8.70 -17.34 30.26
CA LEU A 10 9.17 -18.71 30.49
C LEU A 10 8.00 -19.68 30.72
N ASP A 11 6.99 -19.28 31.49
CA ASP A 11 5.76 -20.04 31.69
C ASP A 11 5.05 -20.30 30.36
N THR A 12 4.93 -19.28 29.52
CA THR A 12 4.33 -19.40 28.19
C THR A 12 5.15 -20.33 27.28
N LEU A 13 6.48 -20.26 27.34
CA LEU A 13 7.38 -21.17 26.61
C LEU A 13 7.13 -22.63 27.03
N VAL A 14 7.01 -22.90 28.33
CA VAL A 14 6.77 -24.24 28.86
C VAL A 14 5.36 -24.73 28.54
N HIS A 15 4.32 -23.96 28.89
CA HIS A 15 2.95 -24.44 28.90
C HIS A 15 2.18 -24.22 27.60
N ARG A 16 2.58 -23.24 26.77
CA ARG A 16 1.88 -22.92 25.51
C ARG A 16 2.67 -23.32 24.28
N ILE A 17 4.01 -23.28 24.35
CA ILE A 17 4.88 -23.78 23.26
C ILE A 17 5.30 -25.24 23.50
N GLY A 18 5.44 -25.67 24.76
CA GLY A 18 5.85 -27.04 25.08
C GLY A 18 7.37 -27.23 25.07
N LYS A 19 8.13 -26.19 25.43
CA LYS A 19 9.60 -26.19 25.44
C LYS A 19 10.15 -25.62 26.74
N ASP A 20 11.27 -26.16 27.22
CA ASP A 20 12.09 -25.49 28.23
C ASP A 20 13.09 -24.52 27.59
N ALA A 21 13.70 -23.66 28.41
CA ALA A 21 14.68 -22.68 27.95
C ALA A 21 15.93 -23.31 27.30
N GLN A 22 16.29 -24.53 27.69
CA GLN A 22 17.50 -25.21 27.18
C GLN A 22 17.28 -25.75 25.76
N ALA A 23 16.07 -26.22 25.44
CA ALA A 23 15.71 -26.78 24.14
C ALA A 23 15.08 -25.75 23.18
N ALA A 24 14.69 -24.58 23.68
CA ALA A 24 14.03 -23.54 22.92
C ALA A 24 14.94 -22.93 21.84
N ARG A 25 14.38 -22.79 20.64
CA ARG A 25 14.99 -22.10 19.51
C ARG A 25 14.47 -20.65 19.41
N PRO A 26 15.09 -19.79 18.60
CA PRO A 26 14.66 -18.40 18.47
C PRO A 26 13.16 -18.23 18.14
N HIS A 27 12.59 -19.06 17.26
CA HIS A 27 11.16 -19.00 16.96
C HIS A 27 10.26 -19.40 18.14
N ASP A 28 10.73 -20.28 19.04
CA ASP A 28 9.97 -20.65 20.24
C ASP A 28 9.91 -19.47 21.21
N TRP A 29 11.03 -18.77 21.38
CA TRP A 29 11.11 -17.53 22.18
C TRP A 29 10.28 -16.40 21.57
N LEU A 30 10.31 -16.23 20.23
CA LEU A 30 9.45 -15.28 19.53
C LEU A 30 7.98 -15.56 19.83
N ALA A 31 7.54 -16.80 19.62
CA ALA A 31 6.15 -17.18 19.86
C ALA A 31 5.76 -16.99 21.34
N ALA A 32 6.61 -17.42 22.29
CA ALA A 32 6.34 -17.24 23.71
C ALA A 32 6.23 -15.77 24.11
N THR A 33 7.11 -14.92 23.60
CA THR A 33 7.09 -13.47 23.84
C THR A 33 5.80 -12.85 23.30
N ILE A 34 5.46 -13.13 22.04
CA ILE A 34 4.23 -12.65 21.41
C ILE A 34 3.01 -13.08 22.21
N LEU A 35 2.91 -14.37 22.53
CA LEU A 35 1.76 -14.93 23.24
C LEU A 35 1.61 -14.37 24.66
N THR A 36 2.71 -13.96 25.31
CA THR A 36 2.71 -13.29 26.62
C THR A 36 2.22 -11.85 26.50
N VAL A 37 2.80 -11.07 25.59
CA VAL A 37 2.40 -9.67 25.32
C VAL A 37 0.94 -9.60 24.85
N ARG A 38 0.50 -10.59 24.07
CA ARG A 38 -0.87 -10.72 23.57
C ARG A 38 -1.91 -10.81 24.67
N ASN A 39 -1.58 -11.30 25.87
CA ASN A 39 -2.54 -11.37 26.98
C ASN A 39 -3.02 -9.95 27.40
N ASP A 40 -2.09 -9.00 27.58
CA ASP A 40 -2.39 -7.58 27.86
C ASP A 40 -3.21 -6.95 26.72
N ILE A 41 -2.84 -7.24 25.48
CA ILE A 41 -3.57 -6.76 24.30
C ILE A 41 -5.02 -7.27 24.29
N VAL A 42 -5.25 -8.54 24.63
CA VAL A 42 -6.60 -9.12 24.66
C VAL A 42 -7.47 -8.48 25.73
N GLU A 43 -6.92 -8.21 26.93
CA GLU A 43 -7.65 -7.52 27.99
C GLU A 43 -8.11 -6.13 27.53
N ARG A 44 -7.21 -5.36 26.92
CA ARG A 44 -7.52 -4.05 26.34
C ARG A 44 -8.49 -4.13 25.16
N TRP A 45 -8.39 -5.17 24.34
CA TRP A 45 -9.27 -5.40 23.20
C TRP A 45 -10.70 -5.72 23.62
N MET A 46 -10.87 -6.57 24.62
CA MET A 46 -12.18 -6.86 25.20
C MET A 46 -12.78 -5.63 25.89
N GLY A 47 -11.96 -4.87 26.62
CA GLY A 47 -12.38 -3.60 27.22
C GLY A 47 -12.85 -2.58 26.19
N SER A 48 -12.05 -2.39 25.13
CA SER A 48 -12.35 -1.50 23.99
C SER A 48 -13.66 -1.87 23.30
N THR A 49 -13.85 -3.16 23.02
CA THR A 49 -15.05 -3.68 22.35
C THR A 49 -16.30 -3.45 23.20
N LYS A 50 -16.25 -3.80 24.50
CA LYS A 50 -17.36 -3.61 25.45
C LYS A 50 -17.72 -2.14 25.61
N ALA A 51 -16.73 -1.25 25.74
CA ALA A 51 -16.96 0.18 25.87
C ALA A 51 -17.65 0.78 24.63
N ALA A 52 -17.20 0.43 23.43
CA ALA A 52 -17.81 0.88 22.18
C ALA A 52 -19.26 0.39 22.03
N HIS A 53 -19.53 -0.86 22.43
CA HIS A 53 -20.90 -1.41 22.46
C HIS A 53 -21.80 -0.69 23.46
N ALA A 54 -21.33 -0.50 24.69
CA ALA A 54 -22.09 0.17 25.74
C ALA A 54 -22.44 1.62 25.38
N ALA A 55 -21.56 2.30 24.64
CA ALA A 55 -21.80 3.64 24.13
C ALA A 55 -22.75 3.67 22.90
N GLY A 56 -23.12 2.52 22.34
CA GLY A 56 -23.86 2.45 21.08
C GLY A 56 -23.14 3.14 19.92
N ALA A 57 -21.80 3.16 19.96
CA ALA A 57 -20.96 3.93 19.05
C ALA A 57 -21.09 3.45 17.60
N LYS A 58 -21.09 4.39 16.65
CA LYS A 58 -20.98 4.11 15.23
C LYS A 58 -19.58 3.55 14.93
N ARG A 59 -19.51 2.52 14.09
CA ARG A 59 -18.27 1.80 13.77
C ARG A 59 -17.83 2.02 12.35
N VAL A 60 -16.52 2.09 12.14
CA VAL A 60 -15.90 2.12 10.82
C VAL A 60 -15.56 0.71 10.38
N TYR A 61 -15.90 0.36 9.15
CA TYR A 61 -15.56 -0.89 8.49
C TYR A 61 -14.74 -0.58 7.25
N TYR A 62 -13.43 -0.77 7.34
CA TYR A 62 -12.49 -0.46 6.26
C TYR A 62 -12.22 -1.72 5.42
N LEU A 63 -12.76 -1.77 4.20
CA LEU A 63 -12.63 -2.91 3.29
C LEU A 63 -11.47 -2.66 2.34
N SER A 64 -10.44 -3.51 2.41
CA SER A 64 -9.26 -3.42 1.54
C SER A 64 -8.79 -4.81 1.13
N LEU A 65 -8.46 -4.99 -0.14
CA LEU A 65 -7.90 -6.25 -0.64
C LEU A 65 -6.48 -6.48 -0.11
N GLU A 66 -5.77 -5.42 0.29
CA GLU A 66 -4.44 -5.52 0.88
C GLU A 66 -4.27 -4.76 2.21
N PHE A 67 -3.46 -5.34 3.11
CA PHE A 67 -2.98 -4.74 4.35
C PHE A 67 -1.49 -5.04 4.52
N LEU A 68 -0.63 -4.08 4.23
CA LEU A 68 0.82 -4.26 4.33
C LEU A 68 1.30 -3.92 5.76
N ILE A 69 0.90 -4.72 6.75
CA ILE A 69 1.09 -4.43 8.18
C ILE A 69 2.55 -4.55 8.65
N GLY A 70 3.36 -5.39 8.00
CA GLY A 70 4.75 -5.65 8.39
C GLY A 70 4.83 -6.58 9.59
N ARG A 71 5.91 -6.45 10.38
CA ARG A 71 6.12 -7.15 11.65
C ARG A 71 5.32 -6.51 12.78
N LEU A 72 4.77 -7.32 13.68
CA LEU A 72 3.86 -6.86 14.73
C LEU A 72 4.48 -6.85 16.13
N LEU A 73 5.56 -7.60 16.41
CA LEU A 73 6.17 -7.60 17.74
C LEU A 73 6.68 -6.21 18.12
N ARG A 74 7.54 -5.63 17.28
CA ARG A 74 8.05 -4.27 17.47
C ARG A 74 6.90 -3.26 17.61
N ASP A 75 5.88 -3.41 16.78
CA ASP A 75 4.71 -2.54 16.74
C ASP A 75 3.93 -2.55 18.04
N ALA A 76 3.53 -3.75 18.47
CA ALA A 76 2.71 -3.97 19.65
C ALA A 76 3.46 -3.54 20.92
N VAL A 77 4.73 -3.90 21.05
CA VAL A 77 5.54 -3.55 22.21
C VAL A 77 5.79 -2.04 22.29
N THR A 78 6.02 -1.38 21.16
CA THR A 78 6.14 0.09 21.09
C THR A 78 4.82 0.77 21.44
N ASN A 79 3.72 0.33 20.84
CA ASN A 79 2.40 0.92 21.07
C ASN A 79 1.89 0.67 22.50
N LEU A 80 2.30 -0.40 23.18
CA LEU A 80 2.04 -0.61 24.61
C LEU A 80 2.97 0.20 25.52
N GLN A 81 4.04 0.80 24.99
CA GLN A 81 5.13 1.45 25.72
C GLN A 81 5.90 0.50 26.65
N ARG A 82 6.14 -0.73 26.20
CA ARG A 82 6.77 -1.79 27.03
C ARG A 82 8.10 -2.30 26.47
N ASN A 83 8.73 -1.56 25.55
CA ASN A 83 9.97 -1.97 24.89
C ASN A 83 11.10 -2.30 25.88
N ASP A 84 11.33 -1.40 26.83
CA ASP A 84 12.39 -1.59 27.83
C ASP A 84 12.08 -2.76 28.76
N GLU A 85 10.80 -2.92 29.16
CA GLU A 85 10.37 -4.02 30.02
C GLU A 85 10.60 -5.38 29.36
N VAL A 86 10.16 -5.54 28.11
CA VAL A 86 10.30 -6.79 27.35
C VAL A 86 11.77 -7.08 27.07
N THR A 87 12.55 -6.07 26.70
CA THR A 87 14.00 -6.21 26.48
C THR A 87 14.71 -6.70 27.74
N GLN A 88 14.45 -6.08 28.89
CA GLN A 88 15.06 -6.48 30.16
C GLN A 88 14.62 -7.88 30.60
N ALA A 89 13.34 -8.22 30.41
CA ALA A 89 12.81 -9.55 30.76
C ALA A 89 13.45 -10.67 29.92
N LEU A 90 13.58 -10.49 28.61
CA LEU A 90 14.25 -11.46 27.72
C LEU A 90 15.74 -11.59 28.02
N LYS A 91 16.40 -10.48 28.39
CA LYS A 91 17.81 -10.48 28.75
C LYS A 91 18.12 -11.36 29.97
N LEU A 92 17.19 -11.51 30.92
CA LEU A 92 17.34 -12.42 32.07
C LEU A 92 17.47 -13.89 31.63
N HIS A 93 16.94 -14.24 30.45
CA HIS A 93 17.03 -15.56 29.85
C HIS A 93 18.10 -15.65 28.75
N GLY A 94 18.92 -14.61 28.58
CA GLY A 94 19.96 -14.56 27.55
C GLY A 94 19.43 -14.40 26.12
N VAL A 95 18.22 -13.86 25.96
CA VAL A 95 17.57 -13.64 24.64
C VAL A 95 17.57 -12.16 24.31
N ASP A 96 17.91 -11.81 23.07
CA ASP A 96 17.85 -10.44 22.55
C ASP A 96 16.53 -10.18 21.80
N LEU A 97 15.79 -9.15 22.22
CA LEU A 97 14.56 -8.73 21.54
C LEU A 97 14.83 -8.33 20.08
N ALA A 98 15.94 -7.68 19.79
CA ALA A 98 16.27 -7.24 18.43
C ALA A 98 16.43 -8.43 17.47
N GLU A 99 17.01 -9.54 17.95
CA GLU A 99 17.10 -10.79 17.18
C GLU A 99 15.71 -11.40 16.94
N LEU A 100 14.82 -11.40 17.95
CA LEU A 100 13.45 -11.90 17.81
C LEU A 100 12.63 -11.08 16.80
N GLU A 101 12.75 -9.76 16.84
CA GLU A 101 12.11 -8.87 15.87
C GLU A 101 12.60 -9.14 14.44
N GLU A 102 13.87 -9.47 14.23
CA GLU A 102 14.42 -9.72 12.90
C GLU A 102 14.00 -11.09 12.31
N ILE A 103 13.68 -12.08 13.14
CA ILE A 103 13.20 -13.39 12.66
C ILE A 103 11.67 -13.45 12.46
N GLU A 104 10.91 -12.47 12.96
CA GLU A 104 9.48 -12.37 12.67
C GLU A 104 9.28 -12.14 11.16
N PRO A 105 8.53 -13.00 10.45
CA PRO A 105 8.24 -12.75 9.04
C PRO A 105 7.25 -11.59 8.90
N ASP A 106 7.47 -10.71 7.92
CA ASP A 106 6.44 -9.75 7.50
C ASP A 106 5.16 -10.49 7.11
N ALA A 107 4.01 -10.04 7.61
CA ALA A 107 2.74 -10.60 7.15
C ALA A 107 2.52 -10.28 5.67
N ALA A 108 2.49 -11.32 4.83
CA ALA A 108 2.38 -11.20 3.38
C ALA A 108 0.93 -10.93 2.93
N LEU A 109 0.35 -9.85 3.44
CA LEU A 109 -1.06 -9.48 3.27
C LEU A 109 -1.26 -8.26 2.36
N GLY A 110 -0.18 -7.74 1.76
CA GLY A 110 -0.25 -6.61 0.84
C GLY A 110 0.97 -6.50 -0.06
N ASN A 111 0.91 -5.57 -1.00
CA ASN A 111 1.98 -5.31 -1.98
C ASN A 111 2.46 -3.86 -1.94
N GLY A 112 1.54 -2.88 -2.04
CA GLY A 112 1.89 -1.51 -2.38
C GLY A 112 1.51 -0.44 -1.37
N GLY A 113 1.45 0.80 -1.88
CA GLY A 113 1.07 1.98 -1.11
C GLY A 113 -0.37 1.92 -0.57
N LEU A 114 -1.30 1.29 -1.30
CA LEU A 114 -2.68 1.10 -0.88
C LEU A 114 -2.77 0.26 0.40
N GLY A 115 -2.10 -0.89 0.43
CA GLY A 115 -2.07 -1.77 1.59
C GLY A 115 -1.30 -1.17 2.76
N ARG A 116 -0.25 -0.38 2.49
CA ARG A 116 0.47 0.33 3.56
C ARG A 116 -0.32 1.48 4.15
N LEU A 117 -1.14 2.16 3.34
CA LEU A 117 -2.08 3.17 3.80
C LEU A 117 -3.15 2.53 4.69
N ALA A 118 -3.77 1.44 4.26
CA ALA A 118 -4.75 0.69 5.05
C ALA A 118 -4.18 0.29 6.43
N ALA A 119 -2.92 -0.16 6.47
CA ALA A 119 -2.24 -0.46 7.72
C ALA A 119 -2.01 0.78 8.61
N CYS A 120 -1.55 1.91 8.05
CA CYS A 120 -1.41 3.17 8.81
C CYS A 120 -2.76 3.69 9.34
N PHE A 121 -3.84 3.53 8.56
CA PHE A 121 -5.19 3.93 8.94
C PHE A 121 -5.74 3.07 10.06
N MET A 122 -5.56 1.75 10.01
CA MET A 122 -5.96 0.85 11.10
C MET A 122 -5.29 1.23 12.42
N GLU A 123 -3.99 1.52 12.39
CA GLU A 123 -3.23 1.94 13.57
C GLU A 123 -3.67 3.32 14.09
N SER A 124 -3.98 4.25 13.19
CA SER A 124 -4.44 5.61 13.55
C SER A 124 -5.85 5.60 14.12
N MET A 125 -6.76 4.78 13.57
CA MET A 125 -8.09 4.56 14.15
C MET A 125 -7.97 4.00 15.57
N ALA A 126 -7.06 3.05 15.82
CA ALA A 126 -6.82 2.54 17.16
C ALA A 126 -6.19 3.61 18.08
N SER A 127 -5.21 4.39 17.59
CA SER A 127 -4.54 5.44 18.39
C SER A 127 -5.49 6.58 18.79
N LEU A 128 -6.43 6.92 17.90
CA LEU A 128 -7.50 7.90 18.15
C LEU A 128 -8.68 7.33 18.94
N ALA A 129 -8.65 6.05 19.30
CA ALA A 129 -9.74 5.32 19.97
C ALA A 129 -11.06 5.32 19.19
N LEU A 130 -10.99 5.29 17.86
CA LEU A 130 -12.13 5.13 16.98
C LEU A 130 -12.47 3.64 16.83
N PRO A 131 -13.70 3.20 17.16
CA PRO A 131 -14.12 1.81 16.99
C PRO A 131 -14.12 1.40 15.51
N ALA A 132 -13.22 0.48 15.14
CA ALA A 132 -13.05 0.09 13.75
C ALA A 132 -12.72 -1.39 13.54
N TYR A 133 -13.09 -1.86 12.35
CA TYR A 133 -12.69 -3.14 11.79
C TYR A 133 -12.02 -2.92 10.43
N GLY A 134 -10.89 -3.58 10.21
CA GLY A 134 -10.34 -3.79 8.87
C GLY A 134 -10.81 -5.14 8.36
N TYR A 135 -11.27 -5.22 7.11
CA TYR A 135 -11.63 -6.48 6.45
C TYR A 135 -10.78 -6.71 5.21
N GLY A 136 -10.20 -7.92 5.11
CA GLY A 136 -9.41 -8.36 3.96
C GLY A 136 -9.34 -9.89 3.84
N ILE A 137 -8.41 -10.38 3.04
CA ILE A 137 -8.19 -11.83 2.83
C ILE A 137 -6.91 -12.27 3.57
N ARG A 138 -6.95 -13.45 4.19
CA ARG A 138 -5.79 -14.07 4.83
C ARG A 138 -4.95 -14.81 3.78
N TYR A 139 -4.14 -14.09 3.03
CA TYR A 139 -3.29 -14.69 1.99
C TYR A 139 -2.23 -15.63 2.58
N VAL A 140 -2.17 -16.85 2.06
CA VAL A 140 -1.18 -17.84 2.49
C VAL A 140 0.21 -17.51 1.95
N ASN A 141 0.30 -17.05 0.71
CA ASN A 141 1.56 -16.86 -0.02
C ASN A 141 1.80 -15.40 -0.47
N GLY A 142 0.97 -14.47 -0.01
CA GLY A 142 1.03 -13.05 -0.39
C GLY A 142 1.06 -12.82 -1.89
N MET A 143 1.81 -11.81 -2.35
CA MET A 143 2.04 -11.61 -3.78
C MET A 143 3.13 -12.56 -4.28
N PHE A 144 4.36 -12.36 -3.82
CA PHE A 144 5.51 -13.27 -3.95
C PHE A 144 6.71 -12.70 -3.20
N ARG A 145 7.64 -13.57 -2.80
CA ARG A 145 8.99 -13.24 -2.36
C ARG A 145 9.87 -13.05 -3.58
N GLN A 146 10.49 -11.88 -3.69
CA GLN A 146 11.36 -11.56 -4.81
C GLN A 146 12.77 -12.12 -4.57
N ARG A 147 13.32 -12.83 -5.54
CA ARG A 147 14.76 -13.11 -5.64
C ARG A 147 15.31 -12.46 -6.90
N ILE A 148 16.60 -12.13 -6.90
CA ILE A 148 17.29 -11.60 -8.07
C ILE A 148 18.32 -12.64 -8.52
N ASP A 149 18.10 -13.26 -9.68
CA ASP A 149 18.97 -14.27 -10.27
C ASP A 149 19.53 -13.73 -11.59
N ASP A 150 20.85 -13.63 -11.71
CA ASP A 150 21.53 -13.02 -12.88
C ASP A 150 21.02 -11.62 -13.25
N GLY A 151 20.49 -10.89 -12.25
CA GLY A 151 19.88 -9.56 -12.40
C GLY A 151 18.39 -9.59 -12.74
N TRP A 152 17.79 -10.75 -13.00
CA TRP A 152 16.36 -10.91 -13.25
C TRP A 152 15.56 -11.10 -11.97
N GLN A 153 14.36 -10.54 -11.93
CA GLN A 153 13.37 -10.88 -10.91
C GLN A 153 12.88 -12.32 -11.09
N VAL A 154 12.93 -13.09 -10.00
CA VAL A 154 12.31 -14.42 -9.87
C VAL A 154 11.28 -14.37 -8.74
N GLU A 155 10.06 -14.84 -9.04
CA GLU A 155 8.96 -14.92 -8.08
C GLU A 155 8.97 -16.25 -7.33
N MET A 156 9.10 -16.20 -6.00
CA MET A 156 8.96 -17.35 -5.11
C MET A 156 7.73 -17.17 -4.21
N PRO A 157 7.05 -18.24 -3.76
CA PRO A 157 5.96 -18.09 -2.81
C PRO A 157 6.46 -17.55 -1.48
N GLU A 158 5.71 -16.63 -0.85
CA GLU A 158 5.97 -16.25 0.55
C GLU A 158 5.62 -17.42 1.47
N ASN A 159 6.35 -17.56 2.57
CA ASN A 159 6.20 -18.63 3.55
C ASN A 159 6.01 -18.09 4.99
N TRP A 160 5.40 -16.91 5.12
CA TRP A 160 5.23 -16.21 6.40
C TRP A 160 4.42 -16.99 7.45
N LEU A 161 3.59 -17.95 7.02
CA LEU A 161 2.80 -18.84 7.89
C LEU A 161 3.46 -20.19 8.18
N ALA A 162 4.71 -20.43 7.77
CA ALA A 162 5.37 -21.72 7.93
C ALA A 162 5.48 -22.18 9.40
N HIS A 163 5.55 -21.23 10.35
CA HIS A 163 5.57 -21.48 11.79
C HIS A 163 4.22 -21.12 12.47
N GLY A 164 3.14 -21.02 11.68
CA GLY A 164 1.89 -20.41 12.13
C GLY A 164 2.02 -18.89 12.32
N ASN A 165 1.05 -18.29 13.00
CA ASN A 165 1.09 -16.87 13.37
C ASN A 165 0.50 -16.69 14.78
N PRO A 166 1.34 -16.41 15.80
CA PRO A 166 0.89 -16.29 17.18
C PRO A 166 0.05 -15.05 17.46
N TRP A 167 -0.13 -14.12 16.51
CA TRP A 167 -1.03 -12.97 16.66
C TRP A 167 -2.50 -13.29 16.39
N GLU A 168 -2.77 -14.37 15.65
CA GLU A 168 -4.09 -14.66 15.10
C GLU A 168 -5.01 -15.38 16.08
N PHE A 169 -6.31 -15.11 15.93
CA PHE A 169 -7.41 -15.84 16.55
C PHE A 169 -8.35 -16.37 15.47
N GLU A 170 -8.37 -17.68 15.26
CA GLU A 170 -9.37 -18.32 14.38
C GLU A 170 -10.76 -18.22 15.05
N ARG A 171 -11.76 -17.76 14.28
CA ARG A 171 -13.14 -17.55 14.73
C ARG A 171 -14.08 -18.45 13.95
N ARG A 172 -14.06 -19.76 14.23
CA ARG A 172 -14.94 -20.73 13.56
C ARG A 172 -16.42 -20.46 13.80
N GLU A 173 -16.75 -19.80 14.89
CA GLU A 173 -18.10 -19.29 15.20
C GLU A 173 -18.54 -18.14 14.30
N SER A 174 -17.62 -17.52 13.57
CA SER A 174 -17.86 -16.48 12.56
C SER A 174 -17.51 -17.02 11.17
N ALA A 175 -18.38 -17.90 10.67
CA ALA A 175 -18.29 -18.50 9.35
C ALA A 175 -19.50 -18.11 8.49
N TYR A 176 -19.26 -17.79 7.21
CA TYR A 176 -20.29 -17.32 6.28
C TYR A 176 -20.29 -18.12 4.99
N PHE A 177 -21.48 -18.32 4.45
CA PHE A 177 -21.68 -18.97 3.17
C PHE A 177 -21.49 -17.96 2.04
N VAL A 178 -20.60 -18.27 1.10
CA VAL A 178 -20.37 -17.46 -0.10
C VAL A 178 -20.61 -18.32 -1.34
N GLY A 179 -21.67 -18.00 -2.09
CA GLY A 179 -22.08 -18.72 -3.29
C GLY A 179 -21.48 -18.15 -4.59
N PHE A 180 -21.34 -18.98 -5.61
CA PHE A 180 -20.94 -18.61 -6.97
C PHE A 180 -21.80 -19.34 -8.01
N GLY A 181 -22.05 -18.65 -9.12
CA GLY A 181 -22.81 -19.19 -10.25
C GLY A 181 -24.26 -19.52 -9.91
N GLY A 182 -24.78 -20.57 -10.54
CA GLY A 182 -26.14 -21.06 -10.31
C GLY A 182 -27.22 -20.24 -11.00
N GLU A 183 -28.43 -20.29 -10.45
CA GLU A 183 -29.63 -19.76 -11.08
C GLU A 183 -30.43 -18.84 -10.16
N VAL A 184 -31.17 -17.92 -10.77
CA VAL A 184 -32.07 -17.01 -10.06
C VAL A 184 -33.50 -17.33 -10.49
N THR A 185 -34.33 -17.72 -9.53
CA THR A 185 -35.75 -18.03 -9.74
C THR A 185 -36.63 -17.01 -9.04
N ALA A 186 -37.79 -16.73 -9.62
CA ALA A 186 -38.82 -15.89 -9.00
C ALA A 186 -39.95 -16.79 -8.49
N ALA A 187 -40.33 -16.63 -7.23
CA ALA A 187 -41.50 -17.25 -6.65
C ALA A 187 -42.78 -16.51 -7.09
N ASP A 188 -43.93 -17.16 -6.95
CA ASP A 188 -45.24 -16.62 -7.39
C ASP A 188 -45.63 -15.32 -6.66
N ASN A 189 -45.09 -15.09 -5.47
CA ASN A 189 -45.27 -13.86 -4.69
C ASN A 189 -44.32 -12.71 -5.12
N GLY A 190 -43.50 -12.91 -6.16
CA GLY A 190 -42.51 -11.96 -6.65
C GLY A 190 -41.17 -11.98 -5.90
N GLN A 191 -41.01 -12.84 -4.89
CA GLN A 191 -39.74 -13.01 -4.18
C GLN A 191 -38.71 -13.67 -5.10
N VAL A 192 -37.49 -13.15 -5.11
CA VAL A 192 -36.39 -13.67 -5.93
C VAL A 192 -35.48 -14.52 -5.05
N HIS A 193 -35.18 -15.74 -5.50
CA HIS A 193 -34.26 -16.65 -4.84
C HIS A 193 -33.05 -16.93 -5.72
N TRP A 194 -31.85 -16.81 -5.16
CA TRP A 194 -30.61 -17.21 -5.83
C TRP A 194 -30.12 -18.53 -5.27
N SER A 195 -30.05 -19.54 -6.12
CA SER A 195 -29.52 -20.87 -5.82
C SER A 195 -28.12 -21.00 -6.45
N PRO A 196 -27.04 -20.77 -5.70
CA PRO A 196 -25.69 -20.85 -6.25
C PRO A 196 -25.32 -22.29 -6.61
N SER A 197 -24.54 -22.47 -7.68
CA SER A 197 -24.06 -23.80 -8.12
C SER A 197 -22.86 -24.30 -7.33
N GLU A 198 -22.08 -23.37 -6.77
CA GLU A 198 -20.91 -23.64 -5.95
C GLU A 198 -20.99 -22.75 -4.71
N ALA A 199 -20.44 -23.21 -3.59
CA ALA A 199 -20.26 -22.36 -2.43
C ALA A 199 -19.03 -22.75 -1.62
N VAL A 200 -18.52 -21.75 -0.89
CA VAL A 200 -17.41 -21.91 0.05
C VAL A 200 -17.78 -21.33 1.41
N GLU A 201 -17.12 -21.82 2.44
CA GLU A 201 -17.19 -21.26 3.78
C GLU A 201 -16.08 -20.22 3.97
N ALA A 202 -16.46 -18.98 4.28
CA ALA A 202 -15.54 -17.92 4.68
C ALA A 202 -15.44 -17.89 6.22
N THR A 203 -14.30 -18.31 6.77
CA THR A 203 -14.04 -18.28 8.22
C THR A 203 -13.19 -17.06 8.58
N ALA A 204 -13.54 -16.38 9.67
CA ALA A 204 -12.77 -15.23 10.15
C ALA A 204 -11.49 -15.63 10.91
N VAL A 205 -10.43 -14.87 10.69
CA VAL A 205 -9.19 -14.88 11.47
C VAL A 205 -8.89 -13.45 11.91
N ASP A 206 -8.92 -13.21 13.21
CA ASP A 206 -8.74 -11.87 13.79
C ASP A 206 -7.29 -11.64 14.23
N THR A 207 -6.75 -10.48 13.88
CA THR A 207 -5.47 -9.95 14.37
C THR A 207 -5.73 -8.62 15.10
N PRO A 208 -5.27 -8.46 16.35
CA PRO A 208 -5.46 -7.21 17.08
C PRO A 208 -4.56 -6.10 16.53
N VAL A 209 -5.10 -4.90 16.41
CA VAL A 209 -4.35 -3.69 16.01
C VAL A 209 -4.29 -2.77 17.23
N VAL A 210 -3.09 -2.63 17.79
CA VAL A 210 -2.86 -1.88 19.03
C VAL A 210 -2.70 -0.40 18.70
N GLY A 211 -3.51 0.45 19.32
CA GLY A 211 -3.34 1.90 19.24
C GLY A 211 -2.22 2.41 20.14
N TRP A 212 -1.70 3.59 19.85
CA TRP A 212 -0.68 4.26 20.67
C TRP A 212 -1.07 4.30 22.16
N ARG A 213 -0.09 4.00 23.03
CA ARG A 213 -0.22 3.78 24.48
C ARG A 213 -1.20 2.66 24.88
N GLY A 214 -1.55 1.79 23.95
CA GLY A 214 -2.59 0.77 24.08
C GLY A 214 -3.92 1.36 24.55
N LYS A 215 -4.26 2.58 24.11
CA LYS A 215 -5.48 3.30 24.47
C LYS A 215 -6.75 2.57 23.98
N HIS A 216 -6.64 1.94 22.81
CA HIS A 216 -7.69 1.15 22.20
C HIS A 216 -7.06 0.05 21.36
N VAL A 217 -7.77 -1.07 21.19
CA VAL A 217 -7.34 -2.15 20.28
C VAL A 217 -8.49 -2.43 19.32
N ASN A 218 -8.21 -2.26 18.02
CA ASN A 218 -9.13 -2.57 16.94
C ASN A 218 -8.88 -3.97 16.38
N THR A 219 -9.74 -4.42 15.46
CA THR A 219 -9.62 -5.74 14.84
C THR A 219 -9.31 -5.62 13.35
N LEU A 220 -8.26 -6.28 12.91
CA LEU A 220 -8.08 -6.65 11.51
C LEU A 220 -8.64 -8.07 11.33
N ARG A 221 -9.76 -8.20 10.63
CA ARG A 221 -10.43 -9.48 10.34
C ARG A 221 -10.10 -9.92 8.91
N LEU A 222 -9.47 -11.08 8.80
CA LEU A 222 -9.03 -11.65 7.53
C LEU A 222 -9.81 -12.94 7.25
N TRP A 223 -10.32 -13.09 6.03
CA TRP A 223 -11.09 -14.26 5.64
C TRP A 223 -10.19 -15.36 5.09
N THR A 224 -10.39 -16.59 5.58
CA THR A 224 -9.87 -17.82 4.97
C THR A 224 -11.01 -18.62 4.36
N ALA A 225 -10.74 -19.37 3.30
CA ALA A 225 -11.74 -20.16 2.60
C ALA A 225 -11.60 -21.66 2.88
N ARG A 226 -12.72 -22.36 3.04
CA ARG A 226 -12.79 -23.83 3.14
C ARG A 226 -13.95 -24.38 2.32
N ALA A 227 -13.83 -25.62 1.87
CA ALA A 227 -14.96 -26.36 1.32
C ALA A 227 -15.83 -26.90 2.47
N PHE A 228 -17.14 -27.01 2.24
CA PHE A 228 -18.07 -27.63 3.19
C PHE A 228 -17.80 -29.12 3.40
N ASP A 229 -17.43 -29.80 2.31
CA ASP A 229 -16.90 -31.16 2.33
C ASP A 229 -15.42 -31.12 1.89
N PRO A 230 -14.46 -31.12 2.84
CA PRO A 230 -13.05 -31.04 2.51
C PRO A 230 -12.53 -32.26 1.73
N ILE A 231 -13.19 -33.42 1.85
CA ILE A 231 -12.75 -34.67 1.20
C ILE A 231 -13.92 -35.58 0.84
N LYS A 232 -14.10 -35.83 -0.46
CA LYS A 232 -15.06 -36.82 -0.96
C LYS A 232 -14.50 -38.24 -0.77
N LEU A 233 -14.86 -38.88 0.35
CA LEU A 233 -14.30 -40.18 0.76
C LEU A 233 -14.59 -41.32 -0.23
N ASP A 234 -15.73 -41.29 -0.92
CA ASP A 234 -16.07 -42.24 -1.98
C ASP A 234 -15.05 -42.21 -3.13
N ARG A 235 -14.70 -41.01 -3.60
CA ARG A 235 -13.67 -40.80 -4.62
C ARG A 235 -12.28 -41.18 -4.12
N PHE A 236 -11.96 -40.80 -2.89
CA PHE A 236 -10.66 -41.13 -2.28
C PHE A 236 -10.46 -42.65 -2.20
N ASN A 237 -11.47 -43.37 -1.71
CA ASN A 237 -11.44 -44.83 -1.62
C ASN A 237 -11.44 -45.53 -2.99
N ALA A 238 -11.94 -44.86 -4.04
CA ALA A 238 -11.86 -45.32 -5.43
C ALA A 238 -10.49 -45.02 -6.10
N GLY A 239 -9.55 -44.37 -5.39
CA GLY A 239 -8.22 -44.02 -5.90
C GLY A 239 -8.15 -42.67 -6.63
N ASP A 240 -9.24 -41.90 -6.71
CA ASP A 240 -9.26 -40.55 -7.28
C ASP A 240 -8.93 -39.50 -6.21
N PHE A 241 -7.66 -39.46 -5.80
CA PHE A 241 -7.19 -38.56 -4.73
C PHE A 241 -7.32 -37.08 -5.12
N SER A 242 -7.07 -36.74 -6.38
CA SER A 242 -7.18 -35.36 -6.89
C SER A 242 -8.64 -34.90 -6.93
N GLY A 243 -9.55 -35.73 -7.44
CA GLY A 243 -10.96 -35.43 -7.49
C GLY A 243 -11.63 -35.44 -6.12
N ALA A 244 -11.07 -36.15 -5.14
CA ALA A 244 -11.51 -36.13 -3.74
C ALA A 244 -11.26 -34.78 -3.04
N LEU A 245 -10.19 -34.07 -3.41
CA LEU A 245 -9.77 -32.80 -2.81
C LEU A 245 -10.06 -31.57 -3.68
N ALA A 246 -10.74 -31.76 -4.82
CA ALA A 246 -10.94 -30.70 -5.82
C ALA A 246 -11.69 -29.48 -5.24
N ASP A 247 -12.70 -29.71 -4.40
CA ASP A 247 -13.53 -28.64 -3.83
C ASP A 247 -12.73 -27.84 -2.80
N GLN A 248 -11.96 -28.51 -1.94
CA GLN A 248 -11.05 -27.88 -0.99
C GLN A 248 -9.97 -27.05 -1.71
N THR A 249 -9.41 -27.59 -2.78
CA THR A 249 -8.40 -26.88 -3.59
C THR A 249 -8.97 -25.61 -4.21
N ARG A 250 -10.20 -25.66 -4.76
CA ARG A 250 -10.89 -24.47 -5.30
C ARG A 250 -11.14 -23.41 -4.22
N ALA A 251 -11.61 -23.81 -3.04
CA ALA A 251 -11.82 -22.90 -1.93
C ALA A 251 -10.50 -22.22 -1.50
N GLU A 252 -9.46 -23.01 -1.24
CA GLU A 252 -8.16 -22.48 -0.80
C GLU A 252 -7.53 -21.52 -1.80
N THR A 253 -7.75 -21.73 -3.11
CA THR A 253 -7.21 -20.88 -4.18
C THR A 253 -7.61 -19.41 -4.02
N LEU A 254 -8.79 -19.12 -3.47
CA LEU A 254 -9.27 -17.77 -3.17
C LEU A 254 -8.37 -17.03 -2.18
N THR A 255 -7.66 -17.75 -1.31
CA THR A 255 -6.83 -17.16 -0.25
C THR A 255 -5.35 -17.50 -0.40
N ARG A 256 -4.91 -18.01 -1.56
CA ARG A 256 -3.49 -18.34 -1.78
C ARG A 256 -2.66 -17.09 -2.07
N VAL A 257 -2.95 -16.40 -3.17
CA VAL A 257 -2.10 -15.34 -3.74
C VAL A 257 -2.89 -14.04 -3.88
N LEU A 258 -2.24 -12.93 -3.55
CA LEU A 258 -2.71 -11.57 -3.77
C LEU A 258 -2.40 -11.13 -5.20
N TYR A 259 -3.40 -10.55 -5.89
CA TYR A 259 -3.32 -10.14 -7.30
C TYR A 259 -2.81 -11.27 -8.22
N PRO A 260 -3.56 -12.39 -8.34
CA PRO A 260 -3.20 -13.43 -9.30
C PRO A 260 -3.15 -12.85 -10.72
N ASN A 261 -2.31 -13.43 -11.57
CA ASN A 261 -2.20 -12.98 -12.96
C ASN A 261 -3.55 -13.11 -13.68
N ASP A 262 -4.10 -11.98 -14.12
CA ASP A 262 -5.39 -11.85 -14.77
C ASP A 262 -5.28 -11.61 -16.29
N SER A 263 -4.12 -11.89 -16.88
CA SER A 263 -3.95 -11.90 -18.35
C SER A 263 -4.70 -13.03 -19.07
N THR A 264 -5.40 -13.90 -18.32
CA THR A 264 -6.17 -15.03 -18.83
C THR A 264 -7.59 -14.99 -18.27
N ALA A 265 -8.56 -15.60 -18.97
CA ALA A 265 -9.95 -15.66 -18.51
C ALA A 265 -10.10 -16.32 -17.13
N ALA A 266 -9.33 -17.38 -16.85
CA ALA A 266 -9.33 -18.03 -15.55
C ALA A 266 -8.76 -17.14 -14.44
N GLY A 267 -7.75 -16.33 -14.76
CA GLY A 267 -7.19 -15.34 -13.83
C GLY A 267 -8.17 -14.21 -13.52
N GLN A 268 -8.88 -13.69 -14.53
CA GLN A 268 -9.95 -12.70 -14.34
C GLN A 268 -11.07 -13.26 -13.47
N GLU A 269 -11.53 -14.49 -13.74
CA GLU A 269 -12.54 -15.15 -12.92
C GLU A 269 -12.07 -15.33 -11.47
N LEU A 270 -10.84 -15.78 -11.24
CA LEU A 270 -10.30 -15.94 -9.89
C LEU A 270 -10.27 -14.60 -9.15
N ARG A 271 -9.81 -13.52 -9.79
CA ARG A 271 -9.76 -12.18 -9.16
C ARG A 271 -11.16 -11.68 -8.77
N LEU A 272 -12.15 -11.79 -9.66
CA LEU A 272 -13.55 -11.44 -9.34
C LEU A 272 -14.11 -12.34 -8.22
N ARG A 273 -13.77 -13.64 -8.21
CA ARG A 273 -14.16 -14.55 -7.12
C ARG A 273 -13.56 -14.14 -5.78
N GLN A 274 -12.29 -13.72 -5.74
CA GLN A 274 -11.65 -13.21 -4.53
C GLN A 274 -12.35 -11.95 -4.02
N GLU A 275 -12.59 -10.99 -4.91
CA GLU A 275 -13.25 -9.72 -4.60
C GLU A 275 -14.64 -9.92 -4.02
N TYR A 276 -15.44 -10.77 -4.67
CA TYR A 276 -16.76 -11.11 -4.16
C TYR A 276 -16.71 -11.91 -2.85
N PHE A 277 -15.79 -12.87 -2.73
CA PHE A 277 -15.64 -13.70 -1.54
C PHE A 277 -15.43 -12.87 -0.27
N PHE A 278 -14.45 -11.96 -0.28
CA PHE A 278 -14.18 -11.14 0.90
C PHE A 278 -15.27 -10.10 1.11
N SER A 279 -15.82 -9.52 0.03
CA SER A 279 -16.90 -8.54 0.13
C SER A 279 -18.14 -9.15 0.78
N SER A 280 -18.60 -10.32 0.29
CA SER A 280 -19.78 -10.99 0.84
C SER A 280 -19.60 -11.41 2.29
N ALA A 281 -18.48 -12.06 2.64
CA ALA A 281 -18.21 -12.42 4.02
C ALA A 281 -18.19 -11.20 4.96
N SER A 282 -17.60 -10.10 4.52
CA SER A 282 -17.53 -8.85 5.31
C SER A 282 -18.91 -8.22 5.50
N ILE A 283 -19.70 -8.08 4.44
CA ILE A 283 -21.04 -7.48 4.52
C ILE A 283 -21.97 -8.36 5.36
N GLN A 284 -21.92 -9.69 5.21
CA GLN A 284 -22.68 -10.60 6.06
C GLN A 284 -22.31 -10.46 7.54
N ASP A 285 -21.02 -10.34 7.88
CA ASP A 285 -20.59 -10.14 9.27
C ASP A 285 -21.05 -8.78 9.83
N ILE A 286 -21.00 -7.72 9.02
CA ILE A 286 -21.49 -6.38 9.41
C ILE A 286 -22.99 -6.43 9.68
N VAL A 287 -23.78 -6.98 8.76
CA VAL A 287 -25.25 -7.08 8.89
C VAL A 287 -25.63 -7.93 10.10
N ARG A 288 -25.01 -9.12 10.26
CA ARG A 288 -25.26 -10.01 11.42
C ARG A 288 -24.98 -9.29 12.73
N ARG A 289 -23.83 -8.61 12.86
CA ARG A 289 -23.49 -7.86 14.08
C ARG A 289 -24.49 -6.74 14.31
N HIS A 290 -24.86 -6.00 13.28
CA HIS A 290 -25.81 -4.91 13.41
C HIS A 290 -27.15 -5.40 13.96
N ILE A 291 -27.72 -6.46 13.37
CA ILE A 291 -28.95 -7.10 13.87
C ILE A 291 -28.77 -7.60 15.30
N GLN A 292 -27.66 -8.28 15.60
CA GLN A 292 -27.40 -8.84 16.92
C GLN A 292 -27.40 -7.77 18.04
N TYR A 293 -26.89 -6.56 17.76
CA TYR A 293 -26.74 -5.52 18.79
C TYR A 293 -27.84 -4.44 18.75
N PHE A 294 -28.44 -4.18 17.59
CA PHE A 294 -29.38 -3.07 17.41
C PHE A 294 -30.78 -3.51 16.95
N GLY A 295 -30.97 -4.77 16.54
CA GLY A 295 -32.27 -5.36 16.20
C GLY A 295 -32.88 -4.92 14.87
N ASP A 296 -32.75 -3.63 14.50
CA ASP A 296 -33.34 -3.06 13.28
C ASP A 296 -32.27 -2.66 12.25
N ILE A 297 -32.28 -3.33 11.09
CA ILE A 297 -31.36 -3.07 9.98
C ILE A 297 -31.50 -1.66 9.38
N ARG A 298 -32.64 -0.98 9.57
CA ARG A 298 -32.83 0.41 9.08
C ARG A 298 -31.85 1.39 9.72
N THR A 299 -31.39 1.09 10.93
CA THR A 299 -30.43 1.91 11.67
C THR A 299 -28.97 1.63 11.28
N LEU A 300 -28.73 0.78 10.27
CA LEU A 300 -27.38 0.45 9.82
C LEU A 300 -26.53 1.69 9.48
N PRO A 301 -27.03 2.71 8.75
CA PRO A 301 -26.22 3.90 8.43
C PRO A 301 -25.85 4.74 9.65
N ASP A 302 -26.62 4.62 10.74
CA ASP A 302 -26.38 5.34 12.00
C ASP A 302 -25.33 4.63 12.87
N LYS A 303 -25.10 3.34 12.64
CA LYS A 303 -24.23 2.47 13.46
C LYS A 303 -23.03 1.90 12.70
N ALA A 304 -23.03 1.95 11.37
CA ALA A 304 -21.96 1.47 10.51
C ALA A 304 -21.61 2.51 9.44
N ALA A 305 -20.31 2.76 9.26
CA ALA A 305 -19.75 3.42 8.08
C ALA A 305 -18.83 2.42 7.37
N ILE A 306 -19.12 2.09 6.11
CA ILE A 306 -18.33 1.14 5.33
C ILE A 306 -17.49 1.91 4.31
N GLN A 307 -16.16 1.85 4.42
CA GLN A 307 -15.26 2.50 3.48
C GLN A 307 -14.75 1.49 2.45
N LEU A 308 -15.03 1.78 1.17
CA LEU A 308 -14.51 1.06 0.02
C LEU A 308 -13.14 1.64 -0.35
N ASN A 309 -12.08 0.87 -0.13
CA ASN A 309 -10.71 1.25 -0.49
C ASN A 309 -10.41 0.80 -1.93
N ASP A 310 -10.52 1.73 -2.86
CA ASP A 310 -10.48 1.50 -4.30
C ASP A 310 -11.65 0.62 -4.82
N THR A 311 -11.59 0.15 -6.07
CA THR A 311 -12.71 -0.57 -6.70
C THR A 311 -12.89 -2.03 -6.29
N HIS A 312 -11.87 -2.66 -5.69
CA HIS A 312 -11.90 -4.08 -5.33
C HIS A 312 -13.13 -4.49 -4.49
N PRO A 313 -13.54 -3.75 -3.43
CA PRO A 313 -14.75 -4.07 -2.66
C PRO A 313 -16.05 -3.53 -3.28
N ALA A 314 -16.07 -2.94 -4.48
CA ALA A 314 -17.23 -2.22 -5.01
C ALA A 314 -18.50 -3.11 -5.15
N VAL A 315 -18.32 -4.42 -5.36
CA VAL A 315 -19.43 -5.39 -5.39
C VAL A 315 -20.18 -5.46 -4.05
N SER A 316 -19.60 -4.99 -2.96
CA SER A 316 -20.26 -4.85 -1.65
C SER A 316 -21.53 -4.01 -1.71
N VAL A 317 -21.61 -3.03 -2.64
CA VAL A 317 -22.83 -2.24 -2.88
C VAL A 317 -23.98 -3.14 -3.33
N ALA A 318 -23.73 -4.00 -4.32
CA ALA A 318 -24.73 -4.93 -4.83
C ALA A 318 -25.04 -6.04 -3.82
N GLU A 319 -24.05 -6.48 -3.03
CA GLU A 319 -24.25 -7.50 -2.00
C GLU A 319 -25.09 -7.01 -0.82
N LEU A 320 -24.85 -5.79 -0.33
CA LEU A 320 -25.70 -5.22 0.73
C LEU A 320 -27.15 -5.08 0.23
N MET A 321 -27.33 -4.60 -1.00
CA MET A 321 -28.65 -4.57 -1.65
C MET A 321 -29.29 -5.95 -1.72
N ARG A 322 -28.53 -6.98 -2.09
CA ARG A 322 -29.02 -8.37 -2.14
C ARG A 322 -29.49 -8.85 -0.77
N LEU A 323 -28.71 -8.63 0.28
CA LEU A 323 -29.10 -9.04 1.64
C LEU A 323 -30.34 -8.28 2.12
N LEU A 324 -30.41 -6.96 1.89
CA LEU A 324 -31.56 -6.17 2.30
C LEU A 324 -32.85 -6.59 1.57
N ILE A 325 -32.79 -6.85 0.26
CA ILE A 325 -33.96 -7.23 -0.54
C ILE A 325 -34.32 -8.70 -0.31
N ASP A 326 -33.37 -9.60 -0.48
CA ASP A 326 -33.66 -11.04 -0.56
C ASP A 326 -33.81 -11.68 0.83
N HIS A 327 -33.11 -11.18 1.86
CA HIS A 327 -33.10 -11.76 3.21
C HIS A 327 -33.86 -10.93 4.25
N HIS A 328 -33.98 -9.61 4.03
CA HIS A 328 -34.73 -8.72 4.92
C HIS A 328 -36.01 -8.15 4.28
N GLU A 329 -36.34 -8.58 3.07
CA GLU A 329 -37.60 -8.26 2.36
C GLU A 329 -37.85 -6.76 2.14
N PHE A 330 -36.78 -5.98 1.98
CA PHE A 330 -36.90 -4.55 1.69
C PHE A 330 -37.27 -4.30 0.23
N ALA A 331 -38.10 -3.29 0.00
CA ALA A 331 -38.29 -2.74 -1.34
C ALA A 331 -36.99 -2.09 -1.84
N PHE A 332 -36.78 -2.10 -3.16
CA PHE A 332 -35.55 -1.61 -3.79
C PHE A 332 -35.15 -0.20 -3.34
N ASP A 333 -36.08 0.76 -3.33
CA ASP A 333 -35.77 2.16 -2.98
C ASP A 333 -35.38 2.34 -1.51
N GLU A 334 -35.96 1.55 -0.60
CA GLU A 334 -35.61 1.57 0.82
C GLU A 334 -34.23 0.94 1.05
N ALA A 335 -33.97 -0.22 0.45
CA ALA A 335 -32.66 -0.87 0.46
C ALA A 335 -31.56 0.03 -0.13
N TRP A 336 -31.86 0.72 -1.23
CA TRP A 336 -30.93 1.64 -1.89
C TRP A 336 -30.59 2.86 -1.03
N LYS A 337 -31.59 3.40 -0.32
CA LYS A 337 -31.38 4.51 0.62
C LYS A 337 -30.43 4.10 1.76
N ILE A 338 -30.65 2.95 2.37
CA ILE A 338 -29.79 2.41 3.45
C ILE A 338 -28.38 2.17 2.91
N THR A 339 -28.26 1.47 1.78
CA THR A 339 -26.99 1.14 1.14
C THR A 339 -26.18 2.41 0.87
N ARG A 340 -26.76 3.39 0.16
CA ARG A 340 -26.07 4.62 -0.20
C ARG A 340 -25.62 5.44 1.00
N ALA A 341 -26.40 5.46 2.08
CA ALA A 341 -26.05 6.19 3.31
C ALA A 341 -24.96 5.50 4.15
N THR A 342 -24.67 4.23 3.87
CA THR A 342 -23.72 3.42 4.64
C THR A 342 -22.30 3.44 4.03
N PHE A 343 -22.19 3.58 2.70
CA PHE A 343 -20.91 3.46 1.99
C PHE A 343 -20.23 4.81 1.69
N GLY A 344 -18.92 4.88 1.96
CA GLY A 344 -17.99 5.85 1.39
C GLY A 344 -17.01 5.17 0.42
N TYR A 345 -16.56 5.89 -0.61
CA TYR A 345 -15.62 5.36 -1.61
C TYR A 345 -14.36 6.24 -1.74
N THR A 346 -13.18 5.63 -1.57
CA THR A 346 -11.90 6.28 -1.85
C THR A 346 -11.34 5.77 -3.17
N ASN A 347 -11.05 6.69 -4.09
CA ASN A 347 -10.35 6.37 -5.34
C ASN A 347 -8.85 6.63 -5.19
N HIS A 348 -8.03 5.69 -5.68
CA HIS A 348 -6.57 5.73 -5.58
C HIS A 348 -5.85 5.80 -6.93
N THR A 349 -6.59 5.96 -8.04
CA THR A 349 -6.02 5.95 -9.38
C THR A 349 -6.87 6.75 -10.37
N LEU A 350 -6.18 7.51 -11.22
CA LEU A 350 -6.75 8.21 -12.37
C LEU A 350 -6.56 7.45 -13.68
N LEU A 351 -5.72 6.41 -13.68
CA LEU A 351 -5.45 5.60 -14.87
C LEU A 351 -6.70 4.80 -15.23
N PRO A 352 -7.33 5.02 -16.40
CA PRO A 352 -8.53 4.31 -16.81
C PRO A 352 -8.36 2.79 -16.81
N GLU A 353 -7.18 2.30 -17.17
CA GLU A 353 -6.82 0.88 -17.17
C GLU A 353 -6.76 0.26 -15.76
N ALA A 354 -6.62 1.09 -14.72
CA ALA A 354 -6.62 0.66 -13.33
C ALA A 354 -8.01 0.77 -12.67
N LEU A 355 -9.00 1.39 -13.33
CA LEU A 355 -10.39 1.37 -12.89
C LEU A 355 -11.03 0.05 -13.32
N GLU A 356 -11.23 -0.84 -12.35
CA GLU A 356 -11.67 -2.20 -12.64
C GLU A 356 -13.00 -2.25 -13.40
N SER A 357 -13.01 -3.07 -14.44
CA SER A 357 -14.22 -3.43 -15.15
C SER A 357 -14.22 -4.92 -15.48
N TRP A 358 -15.40 -5.54 -15.46
CA TRP A 358 -15.56 -6.98 -15.66
C TRP A 358 -16.35 -7.27 -16.93
N PRO A 359 -15.95 -8.26 -17.76
CA PRO A 359 -16.77 -8.70 -18.88
C PRO A 359 -18.17 -9.06 -18.38
N LEU A 360 -19.19 -8.53 -19.04
CA LEU A 360 -20.58 -8.72 -18.65
C LEU A 360 -20.99 -10.22 -18.62
N PRO A 361 -20.59 -11.08 -19.59
CA PRO A 361 -20.87 -12.51 -19.53
C PRO A 361 -20.20 -13.23 -18.34
N LEU A 362 -19.02 -12.78 -17.92
CA LEU A 362 -18.34 -13.32 -16.73
C LEU A 362 -19.14 -12.97 -15.48
N PHE A 363 -19.54 -11.71 -15.34
CA PHE A 363 -20.28 -11.23 -14.17
C PHE A 363 -21.67 -11.87 -14.08
N GLU A 364 -22.39 -11.98 -15.20
CA GLU A 364 -23.71 -12.66 -15.28
C GLU A 364 -23.62 -14.14 -14.90
N ARG A 365 -22.62 -14.86 -15.42
CA ARG A 365 -22.43 -16.27 -15.10
C ARG A 365 -22.05 -16.48 -13.64
N LEU A 366 -21.18 -15.64 -13.09
CA LEU A 366 -20.62 -15.86 -11.76
C LEU A 366 -21.53 -15.31 -10.64
N LEU A 367 -22.19 -14.18 -10.87
CA LEU A 367 -22.99 -13.43 -9.89
C LEU A 367 -24.33 -12.99 -10.49
N PRO A 368 -25.20 -13.94 -10.92
CA PRO A 368 -26.40 -13.63 -11.69
C PRO A 368 -27.37 -12.71 -10.93
N ARG A 369 -27.53 -12.91 -9.61
CA ARG A 369 -28.40 -12.07 -8.79
C ARG A 369 -27.86 -10.66 -8.64
N HIS A 370 -26.55 -10.51 -8.41
CA HIS A 370 -25.90 -9.20 -8.33
C HIS A 370 -26.02 -8.46 -9.64
N MET A 371 -25.94 -9.15 -10.79
CA MET A 371 -26.13 -8.50 -12.08
C MET A 371 -27.53 -7.92 -12.23
N GLN A 372 -28.59 -8.63 -11.81
CA GLN A 372 -29.95 -8.07 -11.81
C GLN A 372 -30.05 -6.80 -10.96
N ILE A 373 -29.37 -6.77 -9.80
CA ILE A 373 -29.31 -5.60 -8.92
C ILE A 373 -28.53 -4.47 -9.59
N VAL A 374 -27.38 -4.76 -10.22
CA VAL A 374 -26.58 -3.77 -10.96
C VAL A 374 -27.40 -3.16 -12.10
N TYR A 375 -28.15 -3.96 -12.86
CA TYR A 375 -29.05 -3.46 -13.89
C TYR A 375 -30.14 -2.55 -13.31
N ALA A 376 -30.74 -2.92 -12.18
CA ALA A 376 -31.76 -2.11 -11.50
C ALA A 376 -31.19 -0.76 -11.00
N ILE A 377 -29.98 -0.78 -10.42
CA ILE A 377 -29.26 0.44 -10.01
C ILE A 377 -28.97 1.29 -11.25
N ASN A 378 -28.45 0.70 -12.33
CA ASN A 378 -28.15 1.40 -13.57
C ASN A 378 -29.41 2.06 -14.15
N ALA A 379 -30.53 1.34 -14.22
CA ALA A 379 -31.80 1.87 -14.71
C ALA A 379 -32.34 3.03 -13.85
N LYS A 380 -32.12 3.01 -12.54
CA LYS A 380 -32.46 4.14 -11.66
C LYS A 380 -31.54 5.33 -11.92
N LEU A 381 -30.23 5.09 -11.98
CA LEU A 381 -29.21 6.13 -12.21
C LEU A 381 -29.40 6.84 -13.56
N LEU A 382 -29.66 6.09 -14.64
CA LEU A 382 -29.88 6.66 -15.98
C LEU A 382 -31.18 7.45 -16.07
N ARG A 383 -32.24 7.06 -15.34
CA ARG A 383 -33.48 7.84 -15.25
C ARG A 383 -33.25 9.17 -14.53
N GLU A 384 -32.46 9.16 -13.45
CA GLU A 384 -32.07 10.38 -12.74
C GLU A 384 -31.21 11.29 -13.64
N ALA A 385 -30.21 10.73 -14.32
CA ALA A 385 -29.33 11.47 -15.22
C ALA A 385 -30.08 12.14 -16.38
N ARG A 386 -31.05 11.44 -17.01
CA ARG A 386 -31.89 12.00 -18.08
C ARG A 386 -32.82 13.13 -17.62
N GLY A 387 -33.16 13.16 -16.33
CA GLY A 387 -33.97 14.22 -15.75
C GLY A 387 -33.16 15.43 -15.28
N ALA A 388 -31.82 15.35 -15.28
CA ALA A 388 -30.93 16.40 -14.80
C ALA A 388 -30.57 17.40 -15.92
N GLU A 389 -30.54 18.68 -15.57
CA GLU A 389 -30.13 19.74 -16.48
C GLU A 389 -28.63 19.64 -16.83
N GLY A 390 -28.27 19.88 -18.09
CA GLY A 390 -26.87 19.89 -18.54
C GLY A 390 -26.23 18.52 -18.74
N ILE A 391 -27.00 17.43 -18.68
CA ILE A 391 -26.55 16.06 -18.97
C ILE A 391 -26.99 15.66 -20.37
N ASP A 392 -26.02 15.45 -21.27
CA ASP A 392 -26.24 15.00 -22.65
C ASP A 392 -26.13 13.47 -22.79
N ASP A 393 -26.44 12.93 -23.97
CA ASP A 393 -26.37 11.48 -24.24
C ASP A 393 -24.97 10.89 -24.03
N ARG A 394 -23.92 11.68 -24.30
CA ARG A 394 -22.53 11.29 -24.02
C ARG A 394 -22.30 11.12 -22.52
N ALA A 395 -22.74 12.08 -21.71
CA ALA A 395 -22.65 12.00 -20.25
C ALA A 395 -23.48 10.84 -19.70
N ILE A 396 -24.67 10.57 -20.24
CA ILE A 396 -25.48 9.39 -19.87
C ILE A 396 -24.70 8.09 -20.11
N SER A 397 -24.03 7.96 -21.25
CA SER A 397 -23.18 6.80 -21.56
C SER A 397 -21.98 6.68 -20.61
N ALA A 398 -21.36 7.80 -20.21
CA ALA A 398 -20.27 7.82 -19.24
C ALA A 398 -20.72 7.47 -17.81
N ILE A 399 -21.93 7.90 -17.42
CA ILE A 399 -22.53 7.66 -16.11
C ILE A 399 -22.98 6.20 -15.93
N SER A 400 -23.36 5.53 -17.03
CA SER A 400 -23.81 4.13 -17.02
C SER A 400 -22.86 3.22 -16.24
N LEU A 401 -23.44 2.28 -15.47
CA LEU A 401 -22.71 1.20 -14.84
C LEU A 401 -22.25 0.14 -15.84
N ILE A 402 -22.83 0.13 -17.04
CA ILE A 402 -22.50 -0.79 -18.12
C ILE A 402 -21.83 -0.01 -19.24
N ASP A 403 -20.62 -0.43 -19.58
CA ASP A 403 -19.94 -0.02 -20.79
C ASP A 403 -20.52 -0.76 -21.99
N GLU A 404 -20.95 -0.01 -22.99
CA GLU A 404 -21.45 -0.54 -24.27
C GLU A 404 -20.43 -0.30 -25.41
N GLY A 405 -19.27 0.30 -25.11
CA GLY A 405 -18.18 0.59 -26.04
C GLY A 405 -17.28 -0.62 -26.29
N GLY A 406 -17.74 -1.56 -27.11
CA GLY A 406 -16.99 -2.77 -27.47
C GLY A 406 -17.56 -4.03 -26.80
N GLU A 407 -16.72 -4.85 -26.20
CA GLU A 407 -17.21 -5.90 -25.30
C GLU A 407 -17.93 -5.24 -24.13
N ARG A 408 -19.17 -5.67 -23.83
CA ARG A 408 -19.94 -5.09 -22.74
C ARG A 408 -19.29 -5.39 -21.40
N ARG A 409 -19.13 -4.39 -20.53
CA ARG A 409 -18.44 -4.53 -19.23
C ARG A 409 -19.17 -3.82 -18.10
N VAL A 410 -19.07 -4.36 -16.88
CA VAL A 410 -19.54 -3.70 -15.65
C VAL A 410 -18.43 -2.77 -15.16
N ARG A 411 -18.74 -1.48 -14.97
CA ARG A 411 -17.81 -0.44 -14.49
C ARG A 411 -17.86 -0.34 -12.96
N MET A 412 -16.86 -0.90 -12.27
CA MET A 412 -16.88 -1.02 -10.81
C MET A 412 -16.70 0.33 -10.10
N ALA A 413 -15.90 1.23 -10.69
CA ALA A 413 -15.75 2.61 -10.19
C ALA A 413 -17.09 3.37 -10.18
N ASN A 414 -17.89 3.21 -11.23
CA ASN A 414 -19.21 3.84 -11.32
C ASN A 414 -20.19 3.22 -10.30
N LEU A 415 -20.12 1.90 -10.09
CA LEU A 415 -20.93 1.21 -9.07
C LEU A 415 -20.58 1.72 -7.66
N ALA A 416 -19.29 1.81 -7.32
CA ALA A 416 -18.83 2.35 -6.05
C ALA A 416 -19.27 3.80 -5.84
N PHE A 417 -19.11 4.65 -6.86
CA PHE A 417 -19.56 6.05 -6.82
C PHE A 417 -21.07 6.16 -6.59
N ALA A 418 -21.86 5.44 -7.39
CA ALA A 418 -23.32 5.50 -7.33
C ALA A 418 -23.85 5.03 -5.97
N GLY A 419 -23.25 3.96 -5.44
CA GLY A 419 -23.58 3.34 -4.16
C GLY A 419 -23.06 4.05 -2.92
N SER A 420 -22.32 5.15 -3.05
CA SER A 420 -21.72 5.86 -1.90
C SER A 420 -22.30 7.26 -1.70
N HIS A 421 -22.44 7.69 -0.43
CA HIS A 421 -22.85 9.07 -0.11
C HIS A 421 -21.72 10.08 -0.25
N SER A 422 -20.47 9.61 -0.09
CA SER A 422 -19.26 10.42 -0.18
C SER A 422 -18.20 9.69 -0.98
N VAL A 423 -17.53 10.42 -1.88
CA VAL A 423 -16.41 9.94 -2.69
C VAL A 423 -15.22 10.85 -2.44
N ASN A 424 -14.03 10.30 -2.27
CA ASN A 424 -12.86 11.14 -2.05
C ASN A 424 -11.62 10.71 -2.83
N GLY A 425 -10.82 11.72 -3.18
CA GLY A 425 -9.45 11.54 -3.62
C GLY A 425 -8.46 11.58 -2.45
N VAL A 426 -7.18 11.39 -2.77
CA VAL A 426 -6.12 11.09 -1.80
C VAL A 426 -4.98 12.12 -1.78
N ALA A 427 -5.11 13.16 -2.58
CA ALA A 427 -4.32 14.39 -2.60
C ALA A 427 -5.14 15.50 -3.29
N ALA A 428 -4.76 16.76 -3.08
CA ALA A 428 -5.51 17.90 -3.61
C ALA A 428 -5.60 17.87 -5.15
N LEU A 429 -4.47 17.75 -5.84
CA LEU A 429 -4.42 17.68 -7.32
C LEU A 429 -5.20 16.48 -7.83
N HIS A 430 -5.00 15.30 -7.24
CA HIS A 430 -5.72 14.09 -7.60
C HIS A 430 -7.24 14.27 -7.52
N THR A 431 -7.74 14.86 -6.43
CA THR A 431 -9.17 15.13 -6.25
C THR A 431 -9.70 16.09 -7.31
N GLN A 432 -8.92 17.10 -7.71
CA GLN A 432 -9.31 18.01 -8.79
C GLN A 432 -9.34 17.31 -10.14
N LEU A 433 -8.35 16.46 -10.43
CA LEU A 433 -8.32 15.66 -11.65
C LEU A 433 -9.50 14.69 -11.71
N MET A 434 -9.84 14.00 -10.61
CA MET A 434 -11.03 13.13 -10.54
C MET A 434 -12.32 13.85 -10.98
N LYS A 435 -12.50 15.12 -10.57
CA LYS A 435 -13.66 15.95 -10.93
C LYS A 435 -13.69 16.34 -12.41
N LYS A 436 -12.53 16.38 -13.07
CA LYS A 436 -12.36 16.83 -14.46
C LYS A 436 -12.23 15.67 -15.46
N THR A 437 -11.81 14.49 -15.01
CA THR A 437 -11.52 13.34 -15.85
C THR A 437 -12.46 12.17 -15.53
N VAL A 438 -12.01 11.20 -14.73
CA VAL A 438 -12.65 9.88 -14.54
C VAL A 438 -14.08 9.94 -13.99
N PHE A 439 -14.42 10.97 -13.21
CA PHE A 439 -15.76 11.15 -12.65
C PHE A 439 -16.42 12.46 -13.09
N ALA A 440 -15.97 13.08 -14.18
CA ALA A 440 -16.50 14.38 -14.62
C ALA A 440 -18.02 14.38 -14.78
N ASP A 441 -18.56 13.39 -15.49
CA ASP A 441 -20.01 13.32 -15.75
C ASP A 441 -20.82 12.89 -14.51
N LEU A 442 -20.27 12.02 -13.66
CA LEU A 442 -20.85 11.69 -12.35
C LEU A 442 -20.80 12.89 -11.37
N HIS A 443 -19.78 13.73 -11.46
CA HIS A 443 -19.64 14.94 -10.64
C HIS A 443 -20.63 16.02 -11.08
N LYS A 444 -20.89 16.17 -12.39
CA LYS A 444 -21.98 17.04 -12.87
C LYS A 444 -23.33 16.61 -12.29
N LEU A 445 -23.60 15.31 -12.27
CA LEU A 445 -24.82 14.77 -11.68
C LEU A 445 -24.87 14.93 -10.15
N TYR A 446 -23.72 14.78 -9.48
CA TYR A 446 -23.60 14.83 -8.03
C TYR A 446 -22.47 15.78 -7.56
N PRO A 447 -22.70 17.11 -7.60
CA PRO A 447 -21.65 18.11 -7.43
C PRO A 447 -21.04 18.17 -6.03
N THR A 448 -21.73 17.64 -5.01
CA THR A 448 -21.28 17.73 -3.61
C THR A 448 -20.62 16.46 -3.08
N ARG A 449 -20.61 15.35 -3.85
CA ARG A 449 -20.11 14.05 -3.33
C ARG A 449 -18.59 13.94 -3.29
N ILE A 450 -17.87 14.62 -4.19
CA ILE A 450 -16.41 14.50 -4.30
C ILE A 450 -15.71 15.47 -3.35
N ASN A 451 -14.98 14.94 -2.36
CA ASN A 451 -14.11 15.69 -1.45
C ASN A 451 -12.66 15.15 -1.45
N ASN A 452 -11.77 15.76 -0.65
CA ASN A 452 -10.37 15.36 -0.53
C ASN A 452 -10.07 14.85 0.88
N LYS A 453 -9.26 13.80 0.96
CA LYS A 453 -8.61 13.36 2.20
C LYS A 453 -7.17 13.01 1.87
N THR A 454 -6.27 13.99 1.96
CA THR A 454 -4.86 13.77 1.64
C THR A 454 -4.31 12.67 2.54
N ASN A 455 -3.63 11.69 1.93
CA ASN A 455 -3.04 10.56 2.64
C ASN A 455 -2.11 10.98 3.79
N GLY A 456 -1.79 10.00 4.63
CA GLY A 456 -0.82 10.17 5.70
C GLY A 456 -0.18 8.85 6.09
N ILE A 457 0.85 8.94 6.93
CA ILE A 457 1.61 7.82 7.47
C ILE A 457 1.59 7.85 8.99
N THR A 458 1.64 6.68 9.63
CA THR A 458 1.75 6.62 11.10
C THR A 458 3.15 7.07 11.55
N PRO A 459 3.27 8.09 12.41
CA PRO A 459 4.55 8.48 13.00
C PRO A 459 5.14 7.41 13.92
N ARG A 460 4.33 6.51 14.49
CA ARG A 460 4.82 5.46 15.39
C ARG A 460 5.76 4.54 14.63
N ARG A 461 5.33 3.98 13.49
CA ARG A 461 6.21 3.12 12.68
C ARG A 461 7.29 3.91 11.95
N TRP A 462 6.89 4.99 11.25
CA TRP A 462 7.75 5.66 10.27
C TRP A 462 8.62 6.78 10.85
N LEU A 463 8.65 6.95 12.18
CA LEU A 463 9.61 7.81 12.87
C LEU A 463 10.07 7.13 14.17
N GLN A 464 9.14 6.80 15.07
CA GLN A 464 9.48 6.31 16.41
C GLN A 464 10.16 4.93 16.39
N GLN A 465 9.63 3.98 15.63
CA GLN A 465 10.14 2.61 15.55
C GLN A 465 11.34 2.50 14.60
N CYS A 466 11.26 3.06 13.39
CA CYS A 466 12.34 2.90 12.40
C CYS A 466 13.53 3.83 12.64
N ASN A 467 13.36 4.93 13.37
CA ASN A 467 14.42 5.91 13.61
C ASN A 467 14.43 6.37 15.08
N PRO A 468 14.73 5.45 16.02
CA PRO A 468 14.73 5.77 17.45
C PRO A 468 15.78 6.82 17.81
N GLY A 469 16.91 6.87 17.09
CA GLY A 469 17.94 7.89 17.27
C GLY A 469 17.44 9.30 16.96
N LEU A 470 16.72 9.48 15.84
CA LEU A 470 16.10 10.77 15.51
C LEU A 470 14.99 11.12 16.48
N THR A 471 14.17 10.14 16.86
CA THR A 471 13.08 10.33 17.82
C THR A 471 13.59 10.81 19.18
N ALA A 472 14.69 10.24 19.69
CA ALA A 472 15.32 10.68 20.93
C ALA A 472 15.90 12.11 20.79
N LEU A 473 16.55 12.41 19.67
CA LEU A 473 17.08 13.75 19.41
C LEU A 473 15.98 14.83 19.37
N ILE A 474 14.85 14.55 18.71
CA ILE A 474 13.70 15.46 18.67
C ILE A 474 13.13 15.65 20.08
N ARG A 475 12.98 14.55 20.84
CA ARG A 475 12.53 14.59 22.23
C ARG A 475 13.41 15.47 23.11
N ASP A 476 14.73 15.36 22.97
CA ASP A 476 15.67 16.20 23.73
C ASP A 476 15.52 17.70 23.40
N ALA A 477 15.17 18.02 22.15
CA ALA A 477 15.06 19.40 21.68
C ALA A 477 13.72 20.06 22.00
N ILE A 478 12.60 19.36 21.79
CA ILE A 478 11.24 19.92 21.87
C ILE A 478 10.30 19.18 22.84
N GLY A 479 10.78 18.16 23.55
CA GLY A 479 10.00 17.35 24.48
C GLY A 479 9.13 16.27 23.80
N ASP A 480 8.28 15.60 24.59
CA ASP A 480 7.49 14.43 24.15
C ASP A 480 6.20 14.75 23.37
N GLY A 481 5.83 16.02 23.26
CA GLY A 481 4.54 16.42 22.70
C GLY A 481 4.28 15.87 21.29
N PHE A 482 5.32 15.77 20.46
CA PHE A 482 5.22 15.28 19.08
C PHE A 482 4.89 13.79 18.97
N LEU A 483 5.11 13.00 20.03
CA LEU A 483 4.79 11.58 20.04
C LEU A 483 3.28 11.34 20.03
N ASP A 484 2.52 12.25 20.65
CA ASP A 484 1.06 12.24 20.69
C ASP A 484 0.43 13.07 19.55
N ASP A 485 1.13 14.09 19.07
CA ASP A 485 0.69 14.97 17.99
C ASP A 485 1.85 15.40 17.09
N ALA A 486 2.00 14.71 15.96
CA ALA A 486 3.10 14.96 15.03
C ALA A 486 3.13 16.39 14.47
N GLU A 487 2.04 17.16 14.52
CA GLU A 487 2.04 18.57 14.07
C GLU A 487 2.96 19.44 14.95
N LYS A 488 3.26 19.01 16.18
CA LYS A 488 4.25 19.67 17.07
C LYS A 488 5.71 19.50 16.63
N LEU A 489 5.98 18.70 15.60
CA LEU A 489 7.31 18.68 14.98
C LEU A 489 7.74 20.07 14.48
N VAL A 490 6.79 20.98 14.21
CA VAL A 490 7.08 22.34 13.77
C VAL A 490 7.98 23.12 14.75
N ASP A 491 7.94 22.78 16.05
CA ASP A 491 8.79 23.41 17.06
C ASP A 491 10.28 23.12 16.84
N LEU A 492 10.61 22.11 16.02
CA LEU A 492 11.99 21.76 15.63
C LEU A 492 12.58 22.77 14.64
N ASP A 493 11.77 23.60 13.97
CA ASP A 493 12.19 24.47 12.86
C ASP A 493 13.28 25.46 13.28
N VAL A 494 13.22 25.96 14.52
CA VAL A 494 14.22 26.90 15.09
C VAL A 494 15.60 26.26 15.26
N PHE A 495 15.67 24.94 15.38
CA PHE A 495 16.93 24.20 15.53
C PHE A 495 17.63 23.96 14.18
N ALA A 496 16.99 24.28 13.05
CA ALA A 496 17.65 24.23 11.75
C ALA A 496 18.86 25.19 11.69
N ASP A 497 18.82 26.28 12.45
CA ASP A 497 19.89 27.28 12.49
C ASP A 497 20.89 27.04 13.65
N ASP A 498 20.62 26.10 14.56
CA ASP A 498 21.53 25.70 15.64
C ASP A 498 22.60 24.71 15.16
N SER A 499 23.87 25.11 15.22
CA SER A 499 24.99 24.29 14.73
C SER A 499 25.20 23.00 15.54
N GLY A 500 25.00 23.04 16.86
CA GLY A 500 25.19 21.87 17.72
C GLY A 500 24.10 20.82 17.48
N PHE A 501 22.86 21.27 17.25
CA PHE A 501 21.76 20.41 16.86
C PHE A 501 22.00 19.81 15.46
N ARG A 502 22.42 20.61 14.47
CA ARG A 502 22.75 20.12 13.12
C ARG A 502 23.83 19.03 13.13
N GLU A 503 24.86 19.17 13.97
CA GLU A 503 25.92 18.17 14.13
C GLU A 503 25.36 16.84 14.68
N ARG A 504 24.57 16.90 15.76
CA ARG A 504 23.89 15.73 16.34
C ARG A 504 22.94 15.08 15.34
N PHE A 505 22.16 15.87 14.61
CA PHE A 505 21.23 15.40 13.59
C PHE A 505 21.96 14.66 12.46
N SER A 506 23.08 15.21 11.99
CA SER A 506 23.93 14.57 10.98
C SER A 506 24.54 13.26 11.47
N SER A 507 24.94 13.19 12.74
CA SER A 507 25.46 11.95 13.35
C SER A 507 24.41 10.83 13.39
N VAL A 508 23.15 11.17 13.68
CA VAL A 508 22.03 10.22 13.61
C VAL A 508 21.85 9.71 12.18
N LYS A 509 21.79 10.60 11.18
CA LYS A 509 21.67 10.21 9.77
C LYS A 509 22.81 9.28 9.34
N ARG A 510 24.05 9.62 9.70
CA ARG A 510 25.23 8.81 9.39
C ARG A 510 25.17 7.43 10.04
N SER A 511 24.73 7.34 11.29
CA SER A 511 24.54 6.05 11.99
C SER A 511 23.55 5.14 11.25
N ASN A 512 22.43 5.72 10.78
CA ASN A 512 21.45 4.98 9.97
C ASN A 512 22.07 4.50 8.63
N LYS A 513 22.87 5.34 7.98
CA LYS A 513 23.59 4.98 6.73
C LYS A 513 24.59 3.86 6.94
N VAL A 514 25.33 3.87 8.05
CA VAL A 514 26.24 2.78 8.43
C VAL A 514 25.47 1.47 8.63
N ALA A 515 24.33 1.51 9.31
CA ALA A 515 23.48 0.33 9.51
C ALA A 515 22.99 -0.25 8.18
N LEU A 516 22.52 0.60 7.25
CA LEU A 516 22.09 0.16 5.92
C LEU A 516 23.27 -0.38 5.08
N ALA A 517 24.43 0.27 5.14
CA ALA A 517 25.64 -0.18 4.45
C ALA A 517 26.09 -1.57 4.92
N ASN A 518 26.03 -1.82 6.23
CA ASN A 518 26.31 -3.13 6.81
C ASN A 518 25.29 -4.17 6.33
N HIS A 519 24.00 -3.84 6.34
CA HIS A 519 22.96 -4.72 5.83
C HIS A 519 23.15 -5.11 4.36
N ILE A 520 23.49 -4.14 3.49
CA ILE A 520 23.77 -4.37 2.06
C ILE A 520 25.03 -5.24 1.90
N LYS A 521 26.07 -5.01 2.72
CA LYS A 521 27.28 -5.82 2.70
C LYS A 521 27.00 -7.27 3.13
N GLU A 522 26.21 -7.48 4.17
CA GLU A 522 25.85 -8.81 4.68
C GLU A 522 24.99 -9.60 3.70
N THR A 523 24.02 -8.94 3.07
CA THR A 523 23.03 -9.60 2.21
C THR A 523 23.44 -9.71 0.74
N MET A 524 24.26 -8.77 0.25
CA MET A 524 24.65 -8.70 -1.16
C MET A 524 26.16 -8.77 -1.39
N GLY A 525 26.99 -8.73 -0.33
CA GLY A 525 28.45 -8.65 -0.45
C GLY A 525 28.97 -7.30 -0.98
N LEU A 526 28.08 -6.33 -1.22
CA LEU A 526 28.43 -5.03 -1.78
C LEU A 526 28.83 -4.05 -0.67
N ARG A 527 30.03 -3.48 -0.78
CA ARG A 527 30.47 -2.40 0.10
C ARG A 527 30.09 -1.05 -0.50
N ILE A 528 29.38 -0.25 0.27
CA ILE A 528 29.02 1.13 -0.07
C ILE A 528 29.57 2.08 1.00
N ASP A 529 29.88 3.30 0.60
CA ASP A 529 30.43 4.33 1.49
C ASP A 529 29.29 5.10 2.19
N PRO A 530 29.15 5.04 3.52
CA PRO A 530 28.12 5.78 4.24
C PRO A 530 28.32 7.30 4.24
N ASP A 531 29.45 7.82 3.79
CA ASP A 531 29.70 9.26 3.66
C ASP A 531 29.29 9.81 2.27
N ALA A 532 29.10 8.94 1.27
CA ALA A 532 28.51 9.28 -0.02
C ALA A 532 27.00 9.54 0.11
N MET A 533 26.42 10.38 -0.76
CA MET A 533 24.98 10.65 -0.74
C MET A 533 24.17 9.39 -1.08
N PHE A 534 23.26 8.98 -0.20
CA PHE A 534 22.33 7.89 -0.45
C PHE A 534 21.10 8.42 -1.20
N ASP A 535 21.06 8.12 -2.49
CA ASP A 535 20.02 8.52 -3.42
C ASP A 535 19.07 7.34 -3.67
N VAL A 536 17.81 7.48 -3.25
CA VAL A 536 16.94 6.33 -3.02
C VAL A 536 15.63 6.41 -3.79
N GLN A 537 15.36 5.38 -4.60
CA GLN A 537 14.08 5.15 -5.27
C GLN A 537 13.50 3.78 -4.89
N ILE A 538 12.64 3.77 -3.85
CA ILE A 538 11.95 2.56 -3.38
C ILE A 538 10.43 2.63 -3.61
N LYS A 539 9.92 1.87 -4.58
CA LYS A 539 8.50 1.78 -4.92
C LYS A 539 8.28 0.62 -5.90
N ARG A 540 7.01 0.26 -6.13
CA ARG A 540 6.63 -0.69 -7.20
C ARG A 540 7.33 -0.30 -8.52
N ILE A 541 7.85 -1.28 -9.26
CA ILE A 541 8.48 -1.00 -10.55
C ILE A 541 7.37 -0.86 -11.59
N HIS A 542 7.29 0.33 -12.19
CA HIS A 542 6.25 0.68 -13.17
C HIS A 542 6.76 1.81 -14.06
N GLU A 543 6.41 1.81 -15.34
CA GLU A 543 6.88 2.82 -16.30
C GLU A 543 6.54 4.27 -15.86
N TYR A 544 5.32 4.56 -15.36
CA TYR A 544 4.98 5.92 -14.87
C TYR A 544 5.76 6.37 -13.62
N LYS A 545 6.32 5.43 -12.84
CA LYS A 545 7.16 5.74 -11.67
C LYS A 545 8.61 6.03 -12.05
N ARG A 546 8.94 5.85 -13.34
CA ARG A 546 10.15 6.28 -14.01
C ARG A 546 11.46 5.85 -13.35
N GLN A 547 11.53 4.64 -12.80
CA GLN A 547 12.84 4.03 -12.46
C GLN A 547 13.78 3.99 -13.69
N LEU A 548 13.18 3.89 -14.88
CA LEU A 548 13.92 3.96 -16.14
C LEU A 548 14.56 5.35 -16.37
N LEU A 549 13.90 6.45 -16.02
CA LEU A 549 14.50 7.80 -16.08
C LEU A 549 15.73 7.88 -15.17
N ASN A 550 15.60 7.40 -13.92
CA ASN A 550 16.68 7.43 -12.96
C ASN A 550 17.89 6.61 -13.42
N ILE A 551 17.68 5.39 -13.93
CA ILE A 551 18.80 4.57 -14.39
C ILE A 551 19.44 5.11 -15.69
N ILE A 552 18.69 5.78 -16.57
CA ILE A 552 19.26 6.46 -17.75
C ILE A 552 20.14 7.64 -17.31
N GLU A 553 19.68 8.46 -16.36
CA GLU A 553 20.51 9.55 -15.79
C GLU A 553 21.75 9.00 -15.08
N THR A 554 21.63 7.87 -14.38
CA THR A 554 22.78 7.19 -13.76
C THR A 554 23.81 6.76 -14.81
N VAL A 555 23.38 6.29 -15.98
CA VAL A 555 24.27 5.95 -17.10
C VAL A 555 24.93 7.19 -17.68
N ALA A 556 24.19 8.29 -17.84
CA ALA A 556 24.74 9.56 -18.29
C ALA A 556 25.80 10.10 -17.31
N LEU A 557 25.50 10.11 -16.00
CA LEU A 557 26.44 10.52 -14.95
C LEU A 557 27.69 9.65 -14.94
N TYR A 558 27.55 8.34 -15.10
CA TYR A 558 28.68 7.42 -15.21
C TYR A 558 29.60 7.76 -16.38
N ASP A 559 29.03 8.10 -17.55
CA ASP A 559 29.81 8.52 -18.70
C ASP A 559 30.52 9.86 -18.46
N GLN A 560 29.83 10.83 -17.82
CA GLN A 560 30.41 12.12 -17.47
C GLN A 560 31.58 11.99 -16.49
N ILE A 561 31.46 11.15 -15.45
CA ILE A 561 32.55 10.89 -14.49
C ILE A 561 33.79 10.33 -15.22
N ARG A 562 33.58 9.44 -16.19
CA ARG A 562 34.67 8.81 -16.94
C ARG A 562 35.31 9.74 -17.96
N SER A 563 34.51 10.59 -18.59
CA SER A 563 34.95 11.51 -19.64
C SER A 563 35.61 12.76 -19.07
N HIS A 564 35.22 13.16 -17.86
CA HIS A 564 35.73 14.35 -17.17
C HIS A 564 36.24 14.00 -15.76
N PRO A 565 37.29 13.16 -15.63
CA PRO A 565 37.85 12.77 -14.33
C PRO A 565 38.52 13.93 -13.57
N GLU A 566 38.74 15.08 -14.22
CA GLU A 566 39.27 16.30 -13.63
C GLU A 566 38.25 17.07 -12.78
N HIS A 567 36.96 16.77 -12.90
CA HIS A 567 35.92 17.39 -12.10
C HIS A 567 35.81 16.77 -10.70
N ASP A 568 35.41 17.59 -9.73
CA ASP A 568 35.15 17.15 -8.36
C ASP A 568 33.71 16.60 -8.25
N TRP A 569 33.55 15.33 -8.57
CA TRP A 569 32.25 14.65 -8.57
C TRP A 569 31.82 14.30 -7.14
N THR A 570 30.56 14.61 -6.81
CA THR A 570 29.98 14.25 -5.52
C THR A 570 29.76 12.73 -5.42
N PRO A 571 30.35 12.02 -4.44
CA PRO A 571 30.15 10.59 -4.28
C PRO A 571 28.67 10.24 -4.02
N ARG A 572 28.15 9.25 -4.75
CA ARG A 572 26.73 8.88 -4.71
C ARG A 572 26.52 7.37 -4.71
N VAL A 573 25.53 6.93 -3.94
CA VAL A 573 25.02 5.56 -3.95
C VAL A 573 23.56 5.58 -4.40
N LYS A 574 23.29 5.11 -5.62
CA LYS A 574 21.94 4.94 -6.17
C LYS A 574 21.34 3.64 -5.66
N LEU A 575 20.28 3.73 -4.85
CA LEU A 575 19.60 2.60 -4.23
C LEU A 575 18.20 2.44 -4.82
N PHE A 576 17.97 1.29 -5.45
CA PHE A 576 16.68 0.88 -5.98
C PHE A 576 16.11 -0.28 -5.16
N ALA A 577 14.81 -0.28 -4.93
CA ALA A 577 14.11 -1.46 -4.43
C ALA A 577 12.64 -1.44 -4.88
N GLY A 578 12.13 -2.59 -5.29
CA GLY A 578 10.75 -2.68 -5.76
C GLY A 578 10.45 -4.00 -6.44
N LYS A 579 9.17 -4.35 -6.50
CA LYS A 579 8.66 -5.54 -7.19
C LYS A 579 7.97 -5.13 -8.50
N ALA A 580 8.22 -5.87 -9.57
CA ALA A 580 7.45 -5.80 -10.81
C ALA A 580 6.30 -6.83 -10.76
N ALA A 581 5.13 -6.52 -11.32
CA ALA A 581 4.10 -7.54 -11.49
C ALA A 581 4.61 -8.69 -12.38
N SER A 582 4.18 -9.92 -12.11
CA SER A 582 4.73 -11.13 -12.75
C SER A 582 4.56 -11.13 -14.28
N SER A 583 3.48 -10.55 -14.78
CA SER A 583 3.14 -10.40 -16.20
C SER A 583 3.75 -9.15 -16.86
N TYR A 584 4.32 -8.22 -16.09
CA TYR A 584 4.76 -6.92 -16.62
C TYR A 584 6.21 -6.97 -17.12
N HIS A 585 6.36 -7.32 -18.39
CA HIS A 585 7.66 -7.53 -19.03
C HIS A 585 8.59 -6.30 -18.94
N ASN A 586 8.13 -5.10 -19.35
CA ASN A 586 8.96 -3.89 -19.31
C ASN A 586 9.44 -3.57 -17.90
N ALA A 587 8.59 -3.71 -16.89
CA ALA A 587 8.99 -3.50 -15.49
C ALA A 587 10.08 -4.50 -15.04
N LYS A 588 9.98 -5.77 -15.42
CA LYS A 588 11.05 -6.76 -15.17
C LYS A 588 12.34 -6.41 -15.91
N LEU A 589 12.23 -5.91 -17.14
CA LEU A 589 13.37 -5.49 -17.94
C LEU A 589 14.09 -4.28 -17.32
N VAL A 590 13.35 -3.35 -16.70
CA VAL A 590 13.94 -2.23 -15.93
C VAL A 590 14.70 -2.73 -14.70
N ILE A 591 14.19 -3.74 -13.98
CA ILE A 591 14.94 -4.39 -12.88
C ILE A 591 16.24 -5.00 -13.41
N LYS A 592 16.17 -5.71 -14.53
CA LYS A 592 17.35 -6.31 -15.17
C LYS A 592 18.37 -5.26 -15.58
N LEU A 593 17.91 -4.16 -16.18
CA LEU A 593 18.75 -3.03 -16.57
C LEU A 593 19.47 -2.43 -15.37
N ALA A 594 18.76 -2.16 -14.27
CA ALA A 594 19.35 -1.61 -13.05
C ALA A 594 20.46 -2.52 -12.50
N ASN A 595 20.26 -3.83 -12.50
CA ASN A 595 21.28 -4.80 -12.05
C ASN A 595 22.47 -4.90 -13.02
N ASP A 596 22.25 -4.83 -14.32
CA ASP A 596 23.31 -4.86 -15.34
C ASP A 596 24.18 -3.59 -15.30
N VAL A 597 23.54 -2.43 -15.19
CA VAL A 597 24.21 -1.14 -14.97
C VAL A 597 25.00 -1.19 -13.66
N ALA A 598 24.41 -1.67 -12.57
CA ALA A 598 25.09 -1.83 -11.29
C ALA A 598 26.33 -2.73 -11.39
N ARG A 599 26.23 -3.87 -12.07
CA ARG A 599 27.38 -4.77 -12.26
C ARG A 599 28.53 -4.07 -12.96
N ARG A 600 28.25 -3.29 -14.01
CA ARG A 600 29.27 -2.57 -14.77
C ARG A 600 29.90 -1.45 -13.95
N ILE A 601 29.09 -0.56 -13.38
CA ILE A 601 29.55 0.62 -12.63
C ILE A 601 30.33 0.19 -11.39
N ASN A 602 29.79 -0.75 -10.60
CA ASN A 602 30.42 -1.14 -9.33
C ASN A 602 31.78 -1.81 -9.51
N ALA A 603 32.04 -2.41 -10.69
CA ALA A 603 33.29 -3.07 -11.04
C ALA A 603 34.29 -2.16 -11.77
N ASP A 604 33.92 -0.92 -12.13
CA ASP A 604 34.80 -0.01 -12.85
C ASP A 604 35.77 0.71 -11.90
N PRO A 605 37.09 0.41 -11.98
CA PRO A 605 38.08 1.05 -11.11
C PRO A 605 38.27 2.54 -11.42
N SER A 606 37.92 3.01 -12.62
CA SER A 606 38.02 4.43 -12.99
C SER A 606 36.98 5.30 -12.29
N VAL A 607 35.85 4.71 -11.89
CA VAL A 607 34.80 5.38 -11.11
C VAL A 607 35.03 5.20 -9.61
N GLY A 608 35.62 4.07 -9.20
CA GLY A 608 36.04 3.83 -7.83
C GLY A 608 34.87 3.90 -6.84
N GLY A 609 34.93 4.87 -5.93
CA GLY A 609 33.90 5.14 -4.91
C GLY A 609 32.92 6.26 -5.27
N LEU A 610 33.08 6.93 -6.42
CA LEU A 610 32.28 8.10 -6.78
C LEU A 610 30.83 7.74 -7.13
N LEU A 611 30.60 6.56 -7.70
CA LEU A 611 29.26 6.09 -8.02
C LEU A 611 29.14 4.59 -7.71
N LYS A 612 28.15 4.24 -6.90
CA LYS A 612 27.69 2.86 -6.69
C LYS A 612 26.21 2.76 -6.98
N VAL A 613 25.79 1.59 -7.47
CA VAL A 613 24.37 1.29 -7.72
C VAL A 613 24.03 -0.02 -7.04
N ALA A 614 22.90 -0.10 -6.34
CA ALA A 614 22.41 -1.32 -5.75
C ALA A 614 20.90 -1.48 -5.96
N PHE A 615 20.49 -2.65 -6.44
CA PHE A 615 19.09 -3.06 -6.43
C PHE A 615 18.87 -4.03 -5.27
N LEU A 616 18.20 -3.56 -4.22
CA LEU A 616 17.96 -4.36 -3.03
C LEU A 616 16.76 -5.30 -3.26
N PRO A 617 16.92 -6.62 -3.10
CA PRO A 617 15.87 -7.59 -3.38
C PRO A 617 14.78 -7.56 -2.31
N ASN A 618 13.59 -8.01 -2.70
CA ASN A 618 12.45 -8.29 -1.84
C ASN A 618 11.98 -7.12 -0.97
N TYR A 619 11.81 -5.96 -1.59
CA TYR A 619 11.25 -4.79 -0.92
C TYR A 619 9.93 -5.11 -0.18
N ASN A 620 9.93 -4.87 1.12
CA ASN A 620 8.83 -5.05 2.06
C ASN A 620 8.89 -3.96 3.17
N VAL A 621 8.07 -4.07 4.22
CA VAL A 621 8.03 -3.05 5.28
C VAL A 621 9.34 -3.06 6.08
N SER A 622 9.82 -4.24 6.47
CA SER A 622 11.07 -4.36 7.24
C SER A 622 12.28 -3.80 6.52
N LEU A 623 12.40 -3.99 5.20
CA LEU A 623 13.46 -3.38 4.42
C LEU A 623 13.28 -1.86 4.28
N ALA A 624 12.04 -1.39 4.13
CA ALA A 624 11.75 0.05 4.11
C ALA A 624 12.14 0.74 5.43
N GLU A 625 11.92 0.08 6.58
CA GLU A 625 12.34 0.59 7.90
C GLU A 625 13.86 0.76 8.04
N LYS A 626 14.66 0.05 7.23
CA LYS A 626 16.13 0.20 7.17
C LYS A 626 16.55 1.27 6.17
N ILE A 627 15.89 1.32 5.01
CA ILE A 627 16.27 2.23 3.91
C ILE A 627 15.87 3.68 4.21
N ILE A 628 14.64 3.92 4.70
CA ILE A 628 14.07 5.26 4.84
C ILE A 628 14.88 6.15 5.80
N PRO A 629 15.27 5.69 7.01
CA PRO A 629 16.07 6.49 7.93
C PRO A 629 17.46 6.85 7.40
N ALA A 630 18.00 6.06 6.48
CA ALA A 630 19.34 6.21 5.90
C ALA A 630 19.38 7.06 4.63
N ALA A 631 18.25 7.32 3.98
CA ALA A 631 18.26 8.09 2.73
C ALA A 631 18.62 9.57 2.97
N ASP A 632 19.42 10.11 2.06
CA ASP A 632 19.71 11.54 1.97
C ASP A 632 18.78 12.19 0.94
N LEU A 633 18.66 11.59 -0.24
CA LEU A 633 17.81 12.04 -1.33
C LEU A 633 16.72 11.02 -1.63
N SER A 634 15.50 11.49 -1.85
CA SER A 634 14.32 10.70 -2.13
C SER A 634 13.77 10.97 -3.52
N GLU A 635 13.74 9.92 -4.36
CA GLU A 635 13.33 9.99 -5.76
C GLU A 635 11.81 9.83 -5.91
N GLN A 636 11.13 10.96 -6.18
CA GLN A 636 9.68 11.06 -6.32
C GLN A 636 9.30 11.55 -7.72
N ILE A 637 9.84 10.86 -8.70
CA ILE A 637 9.95 11.31 -10.08
C ILE A 637 8.85 10.76 -11.01
N SER A 638 7.63 10.53 -10.54
CA SER A 638 6.56 10.02 -11.41
C SER A 638 6.20 11.03 -12.51
N THR A 639 5.69 10.60 -13.67
CA THR A 639 5.16 11.55 -14.68
C THR A 639 4.02 12.35 -14.07
N ALA A 640 4.06 13.68 -14.19
CA ALA A 640 3.06 14.54 -13.55
C ALA A 640 1.62 14.21 -13.99
N GLY A 641 0.71 14.16 -13.03
CA GLY A 641 -0.70 13.77 -13.21
C GLY A 641 -0.97 12.27 -13.04
N LEU A 642 0.04 11.42 -12.83
CA LEU A 642 -0.13 9.96 -12.74
C LEU A 642 0.03 9.40 -11.31
N GLU A 643 0.78 10.05 -10.42
CA GLU A 643 0.84 9.67 -9.01
C GLU A 643 -0.33 10.29 -8.25
N ALA A 644 -1.27 9.46 -7.79
CA ALA A 644 -2.42 9.93 -7.05
C ALA A 644 -2.05 10.66 -5.74
N SER A 645 -0.97 10.23 -5.07
CA SER A 645 -0.49 10.83 -3.83
C SER A 645 0.96 10.43 -3.58
N GLY A 646 1.19 9.16 -3.24
CA GLY A 646 2.46 8.68 -2.73
C GLY A 646 2.56 8.87 -1.22
N THR A 647 2.91 7.80 -0.51
CA THR A 647 3.18 7.83 0.95
C THR A 647 4.65 7.57 1.27
N GLY A 648 5.46 7.15 0.28
CA GLY A 648 6.90 6.97 0.45
C GLY A 648 7.62 8.30 0.68
N ASN A 649 7.29 9.31 -0.13
CA ASN A 649 7.75 10.70 -0.01
C ASN A 649 7.55 11.27 1.41
N MET A 650 6.37 11.06 2.01
CA MET A 650 6.07 11.50 3.37
C MET A 650 7.02 10.87 4.40
N LYS A 651 7.34 9.57 4.26
CA LYS A 651 8.22 8.85 5.19
C LYS A 651 9.65 9.36 5.08
N PHE A 652 10.11 9.59 3.85
CA PHE A 652 11.43 10.14 3.56
C PHE A 652 11.60 11.53 4.15
N ALA A 653 10.65 12.43 3.90
CA ALA A 653 10.69 13.79 4.45
C ALA A 653 10.65 13.79 5.99
N MET A 654 9.81 12.93 6.59
CA MET A 654 9.73 12.76 8.05
C MET A 654 11.02 12.19 8.68
N ASN A 655 11.91 11.59 7.89
CA ASN A 655 13.22 11.09 8.31
C ASN A 655 14.39 11.96 7.80
N GLY A 656 14.11 13.17 7.31
CA GLY A 656 15.14 14.13 6.91
C GLY A 656 15.85 13.76 5.60
N ALA A 657 15.19 13.07 4.68
CA ALA A 657 15.64 13.00 3.29
C ALA A 657 15.01 14.14 2.49
N LEU A 658 15.81 14.83 1.66
CA LEU A 658 15.29 15.84 0.74
C LEU A 658 14.65 15.15 -0.46
N THR A 659 13.57 15.73 -0.97
CA THR A 659 12.87 15.17 -2.14
C THR A 659 13.43 15.79 -3.41
N ILE A 660 13.70 14.95 -4.41
CA ILE A 660 13.76 15.34 -5.81
C ILE A 660 12.53 14.76 -6.51
N GLY A 661 11.74 15.58 -7.18
CA GLY A 661 10.46 15.11 -7.71
C GLY A 661 9.77 16.07 -8.66
N THR A 662 8.75 15.54 -9.33
CA THR A 662 7.82 16.33 -10.13
C THR A 662 6.75 17.01 -9.27
N LEU A 663 6.09 18.02 -9.83
CA LEU A 663 4.86 18.60 -9.26
C LEU A 663 3.67 17.64 -9.46
N ASP A 664 3.69 16.55 -8.70
CA ASP A 664 2.70 15.48 -8.77
C ASP A 664 2.37 14.89 -7.41
N GLY A 665 1.17 14.31 -7.29
CA GLY A 665 0.69 13.70 -6.05
C GLY A 665 0.93 14.58 -4.82
N ALA A 666 1.43 13.96 -3.75
CA ALA A 666 1.73 14.60 -2.48
C ALA A 666 3.04 15.40 -2.48
N ASN A 667 3.83 15.43 -3.57
CA ASN A 667 5.01 16.29 -3.63
C ASN A 667 4.62 17.77 -3.61
N ILE A 668 3.44 18.11 -4.16
CA ILE A 668 2.89 19.47 -4.12
C ILE A 668 2.63 19.87 -2.68
N GLU A 669 1.87 19.06 -1.93
CA GLU A 669 1.64 19.35 -0.52
C GLU A 669 2.95 19.34 0.30
N ILE A 670 3.94 18.50 -0.03
CA ILE A 670 5.24 18.52 0.66
C ILE A 670 5.95 19.85 0.39
N LYS A 671 6.06 20.27 -0.87
CA LYS A 671 6.64 21.56 -1.28
C LYS A 671 5.99 22.72 -0.52
N ASP A 672 4.65 22.76 -0.50
CA ASP A 672 3.90 23.82 0.18
C ASP A 672 4.19 23.91 1.69
N ARG A 673 4.59 22.80 2.32
CA ARG A 673 4.95 22.76 3.74
C ARG A 673 6.41 23.02 4.01
N VAL A 674 7.31 22.38 3.26
CA VAL A 674 8.76 22.49 3.53
C VAL A 674 9.35 23.78 2.98
N GLY A 675 8.71 24.35 1.95
CA GLY A 675 9.16 25.55 1.24
C GLY A 675 10.11 25.22 0.09
N ASP A 676 10.14 26.09 -0.92
CA ASP A 676 10.82 25.86 -2.21
C ASP A 676 12.34 25.66 -2.06
N ASP A 677 12.95 26.26 -1.04
CA ASP A 677 14.38 26.12 -0.76
C ASP A 677 14.76 24.74 -0.17
N ASN A 678 13.79 23.90 0.18
CA ASN A 678 13.99 22.64 0.89
C ASN A 678 13.49 21.40 0.12
N ILE A 679 13.25 21.54 -1.19
CA ILE A 679 12.84 20.47 -2.10
C ILE A 679 13.36 20.78 -3.52
N PHE A 680 13.70 19.74 -4.29
CA PHE A 680 14.17 19.89 -5.67
C PHE A 680 13.06 19.49 -6.64
N ILE A 681 12.37 20.49 -7.18
CA ILE A 681 11.29 20.28 -8.15
C ILE A 681 11.81 20.43 -9.57
N PHE A 682 11.43 19.51 -10.45
CA PHE A 682 11.78 19.54 -11.88
C PHE A 682 10.66 19.01 -12.77
N GLY A 683 10.88 19.12 -14.08
CA GLY A 683 10.04 18.50 -15.10
C GLY A 683 8.75 19.26 -15.37
N MET A 684 7.96 18.70 -16.27
CA MET A 684 6.68 19.25 -16.68
C MET A 684 5.61 19.11 -15.58
N THR A 685 4.69 20.07 -15.55
CA THR A 685 3.42 20.00 -14.84
C THR A 685 2.44 19.05 -15.54
N ALA A 686 1.36 18.64 -14.85
CA ALA A 686 0.33 17.78 -15.44
C ALA A 686 -0.31 18.39 -16.69
N ASP A 687 -0.60 19.69 -16.66
CA ASP A 687 -1.18 20.42 -17.80
C ASP A 687 -0.21 20.48 -18.99
N GLU A 688 1.10 20.65 -18.75
CA GLU A 688 2.13 20.61 -19.79
C GLU A 688 2.29 19.22 -20.39
N VAL A 689 2.18 18.15 -19.59
CA VAL A 689 2.18 16.76 -20.08
C VAL A 689 0.99 16.53 -21.02
N GLU A 690 -0.22 16.95 -20.63
CA GLU A 690 -1.42 16.84 -21.47
C GLU A 690 -1.28 17.64 -22.76
N ALA A 691 -0.83 18.90 -22.67
CA ALA A 691 -0.60 19.75 -23.83
C ALA A 691 0.44 19.17 -24.78
N LYS A 692 1.53 18.60 -24.27
CA LYS A 692 2.58 17.98 -25.08
C LYS A 692 2.06 16.75 -25.81
N ARG A 693 1.26 15.90 -25.15
CA ARG A 693 0.58 14.76 -25.80
C ARG A 693 -0.37 15.21 -26.92
N ALA A 694 -1.12 16.29 -26.68
CA ALA A 694 -2.10 16.79 -27.64
C ALA A 694 -1.48 17.44 -28.90
N ASN A 695 -0.29 18.04 -28.76
CA ASN A 695 0.32 18.88 -29.81
C ASN A 695 1.33 18.14 -30.71
N GLY A 696 1.28 16.81 -30.79
CA GLY A 696 2.16 16.03 -31.67
C GLY A 696 3.62 15.98 -31.20
N TYR A 697 3.84 15.51 -29.96
CA TYR A 697 5.16 15.28 -29.39
C TYR A 697 6.05 14.40 -30.28
N ASP A 698 7.25 14.88 -30.62
CA ASP A 698 8.31 14.11 -31.28
C ASP A 698 9.45 13.82 -30.29
N PRO A 699 9.49 12.60 -29.70
CA PRO A 699 10.56 12.22 -28.79
C PRO A 699 11.94 12.14 -29.47
N ARG A 700 12.01 11.86 -30.78
CA ARG A 700 13.30 11.70 -31.48
C ARG A 700 14.06 13.01 -31.49
N SER A 701 13.38 14.10 -31.86
CA SER A 701 13.98 15.43 -31.83
C SER A 701 14.46 15.83 -30.43
N VAL A 702 13.77 15.42 -29.37
CA VAL A 702 14.19 15.69 -27.98
C VAL A 702 15.45 14.90 -27.64
N ILE A 703 15.46 13.59 -27.93
CA ILE A 703 16.62 12.73 -27.67
C ILE A 703 17.83 13.20 -28.47
N ASP A 704 17.67 13.51 -29.76
CA ASP A 704 18.77 13.94 -30.62
C ASP A 704 19.34 15.32 -30.25
N GLY A 705 18.50 16.16 -29.62
CA GLY A 705 18.89 17.48 -29.10
C GLY A 705 19.68 17.43 -27.78
N SER A 706 19.54 16.36 -26.99
CA SER A 706 20.26 16.19 -25.72
C SER A 706 21.42 15.19 -25.88
N ASN A 707 22.66 15.71 -25.83
CA ASN A 707 23.86 14.89 -26.05
C ASN A 707 23.99 13.77 -25.00
N GLU A 708 23.78 14.09 -23.72
CA GLU A 708 23.88 13.15 -22.61
C GLU A 708 22.80 12.07 -22.70
N LEU A 709 21.54 12.46 -22.97
CA LEU A 709 20.44 11.52 -23.15
C LEU A 709 20.71 10.58 -24.33
N ARG A 710 21.07 11.13 -25.50
CA ARG A 710 21.35 10.35 -26.71
C ARG A 710 22.45 9.33 -26.47
N GLN A 711 23.53 9.74 -25.81
CA GLN A 711 24.65 8.85 -25.49
C GLN A 711 24.23 7.72 -24.54
N ALA A 712 23.51 8.06 -23.45
CA ALA A 712 23.04 7.08 -22.48
C ALA A 712 22.08 6.06 -23.12
N VAL A 713 21.09 6.54 -23.87
CA VAL A 713 20.12 5.70 -24.59
C VAL A 713 20.83 4.81 -25.62
N SER A 714 21.76 5.35 -26.39
CA SER A 714 22.55 4.58 -27.36
C SER A 714 23.45 3.54 -26.70
N ALA A 715 24.08 3.85 -25.57
CA ALA A 715 24.93 2.92 -24.84
C ALA A 715 24.12 1.73 -24.30
N ILE A 716 22.94 1.99 -23.74
CA ILE A 716 22.00 0.96 -23.28
C ILE A 716 21.52 0.11 -24.45
N ALA A 717 21.06 0.74 -25.53
CA ALA A 717 20.50 0.06 -26.71
C ALA A 717 21.52 -0.82 -27.45
N SER A 718 22.79 -0.42 -27.48
CA SER A 718 23.87 -1.12 -28.21
C SER A 718 24.52 -2.27 -27.42
N GLY A 719 24.09 -2.49 -26.17
CA GLY A 719 24.55 -3.61 -25.37
C GLY A 719 25.82 -3.36 -24.54
N VAL A 720 26.19 -2.11 -24.28
CA VAL A 720 27.35 -1.78 -23.40
C VAL A 720 27.19 -2.39 -22.01
N PHE A 721 25.95 -2.45 -21.50
CA PHE A 721 25.61 -3.02 -20.20
C PHE A 721 25.14 -4.49 -20.26
N SER A 722 24.95 -5.04 -21.48
CA SER A 722 24.52 -6.42 -21.71
C SER A 722 25.38 -7.11 -22.77
N PRO A 723 26.69 -7.30 -22.52
CA PRO A 723 27.60 -7.88 -23.51
C PRO A 723 27.22 -9.32 -23.92
N ASP A 724 26.46 -10.01 -23.08
CA ASP A 724 25.92 -11.36 -23.29
C ASP A 724 24.67 -11.40 -24.19
N ASP A 725 23.93 -10.28 -24.29
CA ASP A 725 22.85 -10.06 -25.26
C ASP A 725 22.79 -8.57 -25.59
N LYS A 726 23.45 -8.19 -26.68
CA LYS A 726 23.59 -6.79 -27.08
C LYS A 726 22.28 -6.14 -27.50
N THR A 727 21.24 -6.93 -27.77
CA THR A 727 19.94 -6.45 -28.24
C THR A 727 18.89 -6.38 -27.15
N ARG A 728 19.19 -6.88 -25.94
CA ARG A 728 18.28 -6.99 -24.78
C ARG A 728 17.44 -5.74 -24.53
N TYR A 729 18.06 -4.56 -24.60
CA TYR A 729 17.42 -3.29 -24.27
C TYR A 729 17.05 -2.45 -25.50
N ALA A 730 17.33 -2.93 -26.72
CA ALA A 730 17.08 -2.17 -27.94
C ALA A 730 15.59 -1.82 -28.09
N GLY A 731 14.69 -2.77 -27.79
CA GLY A 731 13.24 -2.51 -27.83
C GLY A 731 12.77 -1.52 -26.75
N LEU A 732 13.31 -1.62 -25.53
CA LEU A 732 12.97 -0.70 -24.44
C LEU A 732 13.41 0.74 -24.74
N MET A 733 14.62 0.92 -25.27
CA MET A 733 15.11 2.23 -25.72
C MET A 733 14.39 2.72 -26.97
N GLY A 734 14.07 1.82 -27.91
CA GLY A 734 13.29 2.14 -29.11
C GLY A 734 11.92 2.74 -28.78
N GLY A 735 11.24 2.21 -27.77
CA GLY A 735 9.97 2.75 -27.28
C GLY A 735 10.03 4.23 -26.82
N LEU A 736 11.21 4.70 -26.38
CA LEU A 736 11.41 6.12 -26.07
C LEU A 736 11.42 6.96 -27.34
N TYR A 737 12.05 6.50 -28.42
CA TYR A 737 12.03 7.20 -29.70
C TYR A 737 10.67 7.16 -30.39
N ASP A 738 9.89 6.11 -30.14
CA ASP A 738 8.62 5.88 -30.84
C ASP A 738 7.46 6.68 -30.25
N GLY A 739 7.43 6.90 -28.93
CA GLY A 739 6.31 7.62 -28.31
C GLY A 739 6.56 8.26 -26.95
N ASP A 740 7.51 7.76 -26.15
CA ASP A 740 7.85 8.31 -24.83
C ASP A 740 6.62 8.75 -24.00
N TRP A 741 5.62 7.86 -23.90
CA TRP A 741 4.32 8.19 -23.30
C TRP A 741 4.43 8.79 -21.89
N PHE A 742 5.43 8.33 -21.13
CA PHE A 742 5.68 8.74 -19.75
C PHE A 742 6.66 9.92 -19.64
N MET A 743 7.02 10.57 -20.74
CA MET A 743 7.81 11.80 -20.76
C MET A 743 9.20 11.64 -20.11
N LEU A 744 9.86 10.50 -20.32
CA LEU A 744 11.22 10.27 -19.83
C LEU A 744 12.21 11.14 -20.59
N ALA A 745 12.16 11.12 -21.92
CA ALA A 745 13.05 11.92 -22.75
C ALA A 745 12.75 13.42 -22.56
N ALA A 746 11.45 13.76 -22.50
CA ALA A 746 11.00 15.13 -22.32
C ALA A 746 11.47 15.78 -21.00
N ASP A 747 11.53 15.03 -19.89
CA ASP A 747 11.95 15.57 -18.59
C ASP A 747 13.45 15.35 -18.29
N PHE A 748 14.18 14.59 -19.11
CA PHE A 748 15.55 14.16 -18.81
C PHE A 748 16.49 15.32 -18.48
N ASP A 749 16.58 16.34 -19.34
CA ASP A 749 17.54 17.44 -19.14
C ASP A 749 17.23 18.24 -17.86
N SER A 750 15.94 18.44 -17.56
CA SER A 750 15.51 19.12 -16.34
C SER A 750 15.81 18.29 -15.09
N TYR A 751 15.67 16.97 -15.18
CA TYR A 751 16.00 16.04 -14.11
C TYR A 751 17.51 15.98 -13.86
N ALA A 752 18.32 15.85 -14.92
CA ALA A 752 19.78 15.86 -14.82
C ALA A 752 20.28 17.19 -14.22
N THR A 753 19.72 18.32 -14.65
CA THR A 753 20.03 19.64 -14.08
C THR A 753 19.68 19.70 -12.59
N ALA A 754 18.50 19.23 -12.19
CA ALA A 754 18.10 19.18 -10.80
C ALA A 754 19.02 18.28 -9.96
N GLN A 755 19.48 17.15 -10.50
CA GLN A 755 20.46 16.29 -9.83
C GLN A 755 21.81 16.98 -9.62
N ARG A 756 22.27 17.84 -10.53
CA ARG A 756 23.48 18.66 -10.34
C ARG A 756 23.27 19.76 -9.28
N ALA A 757 22.05 20.32 -9.19
CA ALA A 757 21.71 21.26 -8.13
C ALA A 757 21.69 20.57 -6.74
N VAL A 758 21.24 19.31 -6.67
CA VAL A 758 21.36 18.48 -5.47
C VAL A 758 22.82 18.32 -5.05
N ASP A 759 23.74 18.01 -5.97
CA ASP A 759 25.17 17.90 -5.66
C ASP A 759 25.73 19.20 -5.08
N THR A 760 25.36 20.34 -5.69
CA THR A 760 25.76 21.66 -5.20
C THR A 760 25.29 21.89 -3.77
N ARG A 761 24.02 21.58 -3.46
CA ARG A 761 23.47 21.70 -2.10
C ARG A 761 24.09 20.70 -1.13
N TRP A 762 24.39 19.48 -1.56
CA TRP A 762 25.01 18.45 -0.75
C TRP A 762 26.41 18.86 -0.27
N ASN A 763 27.17 19.56 -1.11
CA ASN A 763 28.50 20.04 -0.78
C ASN A 763 28.48 21.22 0.21
N ASP A 764 27.38 21.98 0.25
CA ASP A 764 27.08 22.90 1.37
C ASP A 764 26.43 22.13 2.52
N ARG A 765 27.25 21.47 3.34
CA ARG A 765 26.80 20.58 4.43
C ARG A 765 25.88 21.27 5.42
N ASP A 766 26.19 22.50 5.81
CA ASP A 766 25.37 23.24 6.78
C ASP A 766 23.98 23.50 6.21
N ALA A 767 23.92 23.96 4.97
CA ALA A 767 22.64 24.30 4.36
C ALA A 767 21.83 23.04 3.98
N TRP A 768 22.49 21.95 3.57
CA TRP A 768 21.85 20.63 3.41
C TRP A 768 21.17 20.19 4.70
N VAL A 769 21.91 20.18 5.81
CA VAL A 769 21.40 19.71 7.11
C VAL A 769 20.30 20.63 7.62
N ALA A 770 20.43 21.95 7.45
CA ALA A 770 19.37 22.88 7.79
C ALA A 770 18.07 22.56 7.02
N SER A 771 18.16 22.25 5.71
CA SER A 771 16.99 21.84 4.92
C SER A 771 16.37 20.52 5.38
N THR A 772 17.18 19.54 5.82
CA THR A 772 16.65 18.25 6.29
C THR A 772 15.94 18.40 7.64
N VAL A 773 16.45 19.24 8.54
CA VAL A 773 15.75 19.59 9.80
C VAL A 773 14.41 20.26 9.51
N ARG A 774 14.36 21.23 8.60
CA ARG A 774 13.12 21.90 8.19
C ARG A 774 12.11 20.95 7.55
N ASN A 775 12.58 19.96 6.78
CA ASN A 775 11.72 18.89 6.27
C ASN A 775 11.06 18.12 7.41
N VAL A 776 11.84 17.60 8.37
CA VAL A 776 11.29 16.88 9.53
C VAL A 776 10.31 17.75 10.32
N ALA A 777 10.66 19.02 10.56
CA ALA A 777 9.84 19.94 11.33
C ALA A 777 8.46 20.20 10.69
N ARG A 778 8.42 20.37 9.36
CA ARG A 778 7.23 20.90 8.66
C ARG A 778 6.31 19.83 8.09
N VAL A 779 6.65 18.54 8.21
CA VAL A 779 5.86 17.42 7.65
C VAL A 779 4.94 16.71 8.65
N GLY A 780 4.80 17.23 9.87
CA GLY A 780 3.90 16.68 10.89
C GLY A 780 2.44 16.48 10.44
N TRP A 781 1.97 17.33 9.52
CA TRP A 781 0.61 17.25 8.95
C TRP A 781 0.35 16.00 8.09
N PHE A 782 1.40 15.33 7.62
CA PHE A 782 1.29 14.05 6.92
C PHE A 782 1.08 12.87 7.87
N SER A 783 0.84 13.11 9.16
CA SER A 783 0.36 12.07 10.07
C SER A 783 -0.98 11.50 9.58
N SER A 784 -1.07 10.18 9.53
CA SER A 784 -2.35 9.50 9.25
C SER A 784 -3.41 9.74 10.32
N ASP A 785 -3.05 10.19 11.52
CA ASP A 785 -4.04 10.58 12.53
C ASP A 785 -4.83 11.81 12.07
N ARG A 786 -4.17 12.77 11.40
CA ARG A 786 -4.84 13.93 10.80
C ARG A 786 -5.81 13.48 9.72
N THR A 787 -5.36 12.63 8.81
CA THR A 787 -6.22 12.05 7.76
C THR A 787 -7.43 11.34 8.37
N ILE A 788 -7.22 10.47 9.37
CA ILE A 788 -8.33 9.75 10.04
C ILE A 788 -9.29 10.69 10.78
N ARG A 789 -8.80 11.77 11.42
CA ARG A 789 -9.67 12.81 12.00
C ARG A 789 -10.59 13.43 10.94
N GLU A 790 -10.07 13.73 9.76
CA GLU A 790 -10.87 14.28 8.65
C GLU A 790 -11.92 13.27 8.14
N TYR A 791 -11.53 12.01 7.91
CA TYR A 791 -12.49 10.95 7.53
C TYR A 791 -13.59 10.77 8.60
N ALA A 792 -13.19 10.71 9.87
CA ALA A 792 -14.10 10.48 10.99
C ALA A 792 -15.15 11.58 11.14
N ARG A 793 -14.79 12.84 10.89
CA ARG A 793 -15.68 13.99 10.98
C ARG A 793 -16.54 14.17 9.73
N GLU A 794 -15.93 14.09 8.55
CA GLU A 794 -16.55 14.57 7.31
C GLU A 794 -17.25 13.45 6.52
N ILE A 795 -16.86 12.19 6.71
CA ILE A 795 -17.38 11.06 5.93
C ILE A 795 -18.13 10.07 6.83
N TRP A 796 -17.46 9.58 7.87
CA TRP A 796 -17.96 8.49 8.70
C TRP A 796 -18.89 8.95 9.82
N THR A 797 -18.76 10.21 10.25
CA THR A 797 -19.51 10.82 11.36
C THR A 797 -19.41 9.99 12.66
N VAL A 798 -18.19 9.59 13.01
CA VAL A 798 -17.86 8.73 14.17
C VAL A 798 -17.09 9.46 15.28
N MET A 799 -16.83 10.75 15.13
CA MET A 799 -16.10 11.59 16.09
C MET A 799 -16.97 12.69 16.68
#